data_AF-A0A2P6VPZ8-F1
#
_entry.id   AF-A0A2P6VPZ8-F1
#
_cell.length_a   1.000
_cell.length_b   1.000
_cell.length_c   1.000
_cell.angle_alpha   90.00
_cell.angle_beta   90.00
_cell.angle_gamma   90.00
#
_symmetry.space_group_name_H-M   'P 1'
#
loop_
_entity.id
_entity.type
_entity.pdbx_description
1 polymer ?
#
loop_
_entity_poly.entity_id
_entity_poly.type
_entity_poly.pdbx_seq_one_letter_code
_entity_poly.pdbx_strand_id
1 'polypeptide(L)'
;MKRPCSQFNRGHGFEPFNEPPDLTKGAGTTMACADLCDEDIGACYCNSTFAHGRIPADPLHPPGTPPQRRGRPIFHFCRRSEPSRWGDIPPESLYGPEGWCEAEQPAFHCQCIADGWGGPTCETPYEQFCPNQCNGHGECQGGFCKCHTGWYGQDCAFRTAGTPWTPGMEEGDRPWLKPHVHTPAARDPQPGQTRKRPLIYVYELPPFYNAVMLQYRVDKNDCVHRIFDEANATRLNDQYLYNPEPGLHEMLLQSEHRTLDPEEADYFYIPVYTSCLIFPILGANDFPFIHGGPAAWRTHAAANLMIEVYHWIRSHHPYWDRHGGRDHLLLSVHDEGSCWVPAVLRPATILSHWGRTNFPHVSGTGYWPDNYTADSQHPVWQPEGHVGKLGDFPCYNPDKDLILPPMMSPHKLQESPLMGAPTRERSILGFFKGRTQQANPAYSRGTRQFLENLTRDEGWWDEHKIWFGEHGPPGESLSYSEFLASSIFCFAMMGDGWAARYEYAVLHGCIPVIIQDDVEMAWHSLLDVPEYSVRIAQKDMARIPEILKAIKPDEIERLQSNLGKVWRRHMWTGYRPYGELARKLLDSRREATQQAEVKSQPAPALDYDPAEDDALATLMQALYARVEERGAHAIELRRGGDSARR
;
A
#
# COMPACT_ATOMS: atom_id res chain seq x y z
N MET A 1 -19.95 2.49 -14.40
CA MET A 1 -20.71 1.53 -13.56
C MET A 1 -21.45 2.36 -12.54
N LYS A 2 -22.77 2.19 -12.41
CA LYS A 2 -23.52 2.83 -11.33
C LYS A 2 -23.19 2.15 -10.01
N ARG A 3 -22.94 2.94 -8.97
CA ARG A 3 -22.70 2.52 -7.59
C ARG A 3 -23.96 2.77 -6.79
N PRO A 4 -24.70 1.73 -6.39
CA PRO A 4 -25.84 1.94 -5.53
C PRO A 4 -25.35 2.49 -4.18
N CYS A 5 -26.13 3.37 -3.58
CA CYS A 5 -25.99 3.69 -2.17
C CYS A 5 -27.11 2.96 -1.41
N SER A 6 -26.76 2.04 -0.53
CA SER A 6 -27.72 1.35 0.33
C SER A 6 -28.04 2.19 1.56
N GLN A 7 -29.29 2.16 2.00
CA GLN A 7 -29.74 2.87 3.20
C GLN A 7 -29.52 2.08 4.49
N PHE A 8 -28.96 0.85 4.40
CA PHE A 8 -29.06 -0.10 5.50
C PHE A 8 -27.91 -1.09 5.57
N ASN A 9 -27.68 -1.59 6.79
CA ASN A 9 -26.71 -2.63 7.08
C ASN A 9 -27.16 -3.96 6.44
N ARG A 10 -26.26 -4.72 5.80
CA ARG A 10 -26.57 -6.11 5.41
C ARG A 10 -26.24 -7.04 6.57
N GLY A 11 -27.08 -8.04 6.81
CA GLY A 11 -26.70 -9.17 7.65
C GLY A 11 -25.60 -10.03 6.99
N HIS A 12 -25.04 -10.98 7.74
CA HIS A 12 -24.26 -12.07 7.14
C HIS A 12 -25.19 -12.91 6.23
N GLY A 13 -24.81 -13.13 4.97
CA GLY A 13 -25.60 -13.98 4.05
C GLY A 13 -25.29 -13.77 2.57
N PHE A 14 -25.72 -14.72 1.74
CA PHE A 14 -25.53 -14.75 0.28
C PHE A 14 -26.73 -14.19 -0.50
N GLU A 15 -27.67 -13.54 0.19
CA GLU A 15 -28.96 -13.16 -0.38
C GLU A 15 -28.86 -11.95 -1.32
N PRO A 16 -29.73 -11.88 -2.35
CA PRO A 16 -29.71 -10.81 -3.34
C PRO A 16 -29.95 -9.42 -2.73
N PHE A 17 -29.52 -8.39 -3.46
CA PHE A 17 -29.62 -6.95 -3.16
C PHE A 17 -31.01 -6.42 -2.74
N ASN A 18 -32.08 -7.20 -2.86
CA ASN A 18 -33.46 -6.71 -2.87
C ASN A 18 -34.26 -6.98 -1.58
N GLU A 19 -33.66 -7.56 -0.53
CA GLU A 19 -34.36 -7.82 0.74
C GLU A 19 -34.14 -6.70 1.78
N PRO A 20 -35.19 -6.24 2.50
CA PRO A 20 -35.08 -5.21 3.53
C PRO A 20 -34.40 -5.77 4.80
N PRO A 21 -33.38 -5.11 5.34
CA PRO A 21 -32.59 -5.65 6.45
C PRO A 21 -33.12 -5.33 7.87
N ASP A 22 -32.56 -6.05 8.85
CA ASP A 22 -32.90 -5.99 10.27
C ASP A 22 -32.04 -4.98 11.05
N LEU A 23 -32.67 -3.87 11.45
CA LEU A 23 -32.05 -2.74 12.16
C LEU A 23 -31.59 -3.08 13.60
N THR A 24 -31.99 -4.22 14.16
CA THR A 24 -31.68 -4.58 15.55
C THR A 24 -30.29 -5.21 15.76
N LYS A 25 -29.57 -5.52 14.67
CA LYS A 25 -28.38 -6.40 14.71
C LYS A 25 -27.02 -5.73 14.89
N GLY A 26 -26.90 -4.41 14.77
CA GLY A 26 -25.67 -3.66 15.09
C GLY A 26 -24.43 -3.91 14.19
N ALA A 27 -23.69 -2.82 13.96
CA ALA A 27 -22.33 -2.65 13.40
C ALA A 27 -21.98 -3.22 11.98
N GLY A 28 -21.95 -2.30 11.01
CA GLY A 28 -21.24 -2.38 9.72
C GLY A 28 -21.06 -0.98 9.12
N THR A 29 -19.97 -0.75 8.39
CA THR A 29 -19.49 0.56 7.84
C THR A 29 -20.24 0.99 6.57
N THR A 30 -21.56 1.02 6.66
CA THR A 30 -22.44 1.18 5.48
C THR A 30 -22.84 2.63 5.21
N MET A 31 -22.33 3.32 4.16
CA MET A 31 -22.84 4.62 3.64
C MET A 31 -24.37 4.62 3.41
N ALA A 32 -25.13 4.82 4.47
CA ALA A 32 -26.57 5.03 4.44
C ALA A 32 -26.88 6.41 3.87
N CYS A 33 -27.34 6.50 2.62
CA CYS A 33 -27.87 7.77 2.11
C CYS A 33 -29.25 8.02 2.71
N ALA A 34 -29.30 8.88 3.72
CA ALA A 34 -30.56 9.36 4.30
C ALA A 34 -31.39 10.21 3.31
N ASP A 35 -30.73 10.77 2.28
CA ASP A 35 -31.31 11.69 1.28
C ASP A 35 -31.05 11.21 -0.17
N LEU A 36 -30.22 11.93 -0.92
CA LEU A 36 -30.00 11.71 -2.35
C LEU A 36 -28.70 10.93 -2.55
N CYS A 37 -28.80 9.78 -3.22
CA CYS A 37 -27.65 9.03 -3.70
C CYS A 37 -27.26 9.52 -5.09
N ASP A 38 -25.98 9.89 -5.26
CA ASP A 38 -25.38 9.98 -6.59
C ASP A 38 -24.84 8.60 -6.99
N GLU A 39 -25.54 7.94 -7.90
CA GLU A 39 -25.17 6.60 -8.35
C GLU A 39 -23.94 6.58 -9.27
N ASP A 40 -23.47 7.71 -9.81
CA ASP A 40 -22.28 7.69 -10.67
C ASP A 40 -21.00 7.63 -9.82
N ILE A 41 -21.01 8.24 -8.64
CA ILE A 41 -19.86 8.26 -7.72
C ILE A 41 -20.09 7.50 -6.40
N GLY A 42 -21.31 7.00 -6.15
CA GLY A 42 -21.66 6.26 -4.94
C GLY A 42 -21.59 7.09 -3.65
N ALA A 43 -22.03 8.35 -3.72
CA ALA A 43 -21.95 9.28 -2.58
C ALA A 43 -23.31 9.90 -2.24
N CYS A 44 -23.52 10.16 -0.95
CA CYS A 44 -24.75 10.76 -0.44
C CYS A 44 -24.65 12.28 -0.41
N TYR A 45 -25.77 12.95 -0.69
CA TYR A 45 -25.90 14.40 -0.67
C TYR A 45 -27.21 14.81 -0.01
N CYS A 46 -27.22 16.03 0.53
CA CYS A 46 -28.46 16.73 0.87
C CYS A 46 -29.41 16.69 -0.34
N ASN A 47 -30.69 16.39 -0.12
CA ASN A 47 -31.66 16.32 -1.22
C ASN A 47 -31.90 17.70 -1.85
N SER A 48 -32.45 17.74 -3.06
CA SER A 48 -32.67 18.97 -3.82
C SER A 48 -33.65 19.97 -3.19
N THR A 49 -34.45 19.56 -2.19
CA THR A 49 -35.42 20.44 -1.52
C THR A 49 -34.78 21.42 -0.56
N PHE A 50 -33.57 21.13 -0.08
CA PHE A 50 -32.80 22.05 0.77
C PHE A 50 -32.04 23.10 -0.05
N ALA A 51 -31.73 24.25 0.57
CA ALA A 51 -30.98 25.35 -0.06
C ALA A 51 -29.60 24.91 -0.60
N HIS A 52 -28.91 24.01 0.10
CA HIS A 52 -27.61 23.47 -0.30
C HIS A 52 -27.67 22.01 -0.77
N GLY A 53 -28.85 21.59 -1.24
CA GLY A 53 -29.11 20.27 -1.80
C GLY A 53 -28.39 19.97 -3.13
N ARG A 54 -28.16 18.72 -3.47
CA ARG A 54 -27.68 18.36 -4.82
C ARG A 54 -28.81 18.40 -5.84
N ILE A 55 -28.54 18.91 -7.04
CA ILE A 55 -29.39 18.82 -8.21
C ILE A 55 -28.59 18.08 -9.29
N PRO A 56 -28.90 16.81 -9.59
CA PRO A 56 -28.18 16.02 -10.59
C PRO A 56 -28.17 16.65 -11.98
N ALA A 57 -27.29 16.13 -12.85
CA ALA A 57 -27.36 16.43 -14.28
C ALA A 57 -28.67 15.86 -14.87
N ASP A 58 -29.10 16.39 -16.02
CA ASP A 58 -30.22 15.80 -16.75
C ASP A 58 -29.86 14.34 -17.14
N PRO A 59 -30.72 13.34 -16.85
CA PRO A 59 -30.46 11.94 -17.23
C PRO A 59 -30.25 11.70 -18.73
N LEU A 60 -30.68 12.63 -19.59
CA LEU A 60 -30.45 12.58 -21.04
C LEU A 60 -29.06 13.10 -21.44
N HIS A 61 -28.35 13.78 -20.54
CA HIS A 61 -26.98 14.23 -20.80
C HIS A 61 -26.00 13.04 -20.73
N PRO A 62 -24.83 13.17 -21.40
CA PRO A 62 -23.81 12.12 -21.36
C PRO A 62 -23.39 11.74 -19.92
N PRO A 63 -23.11 10.45 -19.67
CA PRO A 63 -22.59 10.02 -18.37
C PRO A 63 -21.33 10.80 -17.93
N GLY A 64 -21.34 11.24 -16.67
CA GLY A 64 -20.31 12.09 -16.10
C GLY A 64 -20.45 13.58 -16.41
N THR A 65 -21.58 14.03 -16.99
CA THR A 65 -21.92 15.46 -16.99
C THR A 65 -22.03 15.97 -15.54
N PRO A 66 -21.40 17.11 -15.20
CA PRO A 66 -21.50 17.68 -13.86
C PRO A 66 -22.95 17.99 -13.44
N PRO A 67 -23.27 17.89 -12.13
CA PRO A 67 -24.58 18.24 -11.60
C PRO A 67 -24.92 19.72 -11.82
N GLN A 68 -26.20 20.05 -11.95
CA GLN A 68 -26.67 21.45 -12.03
C GLN A 68 -26.36 22.21 -10.74
N ARG A 69 -26.48 21.54 -9.59
CA ARG A 69 -26.02 22.03 -8.28
C ARG A 69 -25.29 20.90 -7.60
N ARG A 70 -24.02 21.12 -7.26
CA ARG A 70 -23.15 20.11 -6.64
C ARG A 70 -23.75 19.55 -5.34
N GLY A 71 -24.29 20.45 -4.52
CA GLY A 71 -24.87 20.14 -3.22
C GLY A 71 -23.83 19.74 -2.18
N ARG A 72 -24.22 19.81 -0.90
CA ARG A 72 -23.37 19.39 0.21
C ARG A 72 -23.41 17.88 0.38
N PRO A 73 -22.24 17.21 0.44
CA PRO A 73 -22.18 15.77 0.64
C PRO A 73 -22.48 15.41 2.10
N ILE A 74 -22.98 14.19 2.29
CA ILE A 74 -23.29 13.58 3.57
C ILE A 74 -22.53 12.24 3.64
N PHE A 75 -21.21 12.31 3.83
CA PHE A 75 -20.35 11.11 3.77
C PHE A 75 -20.51 10.17 4.97
N HIS A 76 -19.68 9.10 5.02
CA HIS A 76 -19.78 7.98 5.97
C HIS A 76 -20.00 8.40 7.43
N PHE A 77 -19.31 9.44 7.92
CA PHE A 77 -19.39 9.86 9.33
C PHE A 77 -20.44 10.95 9.62
N CYS A 78 -21.40 11.17 8.71
CA CYS A 78 -22.41 12.21 8.85
C CYS A 78 -23.83 11.68 8.65
N ARG A 79 -24.29 10.69 9.43
CA ARG A 79 -25.54 9.96 9.16
C ARG A 79 -26.68 10.27 10.13
N ARG A 80 -27.92 9.95 9.71
CA ARG A 80 -29.15 10.04 10.50
C ARG A 80 -29.44 8.70 11.20
N SER A 81 -29.30 8.60 12.53
CA SER A 81 -29.75 7.44 13.34
C SER A 81 -29.85 7.76 14.85
N GLU A 82 -30.57 6.92 15.62
CA GLU A 82 -30.46 6.83 17.09
C GLU A 82 -29.02 6.43 17.51
N PRO A 83 -28.57 6.81 18.73
CA PRO A 83 -27.15 6.89 19.07
C PRO A 83 -26.40 5.55 19.01
N SER A 84 -25.40 5.48 18.13
CA SER A 84 -24.34 4.47 18.09
C SER A 84 -22.96 5.10 17.80
N ARG A 85 -21.89 4.30 17.86
CA ARG A 85 -20.49 4.77 17.93
C ARG A 85 -19.84 5.22 16.60
N TRP A 86 -20.58 5.44 15.50
CA TRP A 86 -20.01 5.51 14.13
C TRP A 86 -20.44 6.71 13.24
N GLY A 87 -20.61 7.90 13.80
CA GLY A 87 -20.88 9.13 13.02
C GLY A 87 -22.36 9.51 12.92
N ASP A 88 -23.12 9.21 13.98
CA ASP A 88 -24.52 9.56 14.11
C ASP A 88 -24.66 11.04 14.50
N ILE A 89 -25.37 11.80 13.66
CA ILE A 89 -25.60 13.25 13.83
C ILE A 89 -27.09 13.49 14.08
N PRO A 90 -27.47 14.33 15.07
CA PRO A 90 -28.86 14.70 15.28
C PRO A 90 -29.50 15.23 13.99
N PRO A 91 -30.73 14.80 13.63
CA PRO A 91 -31.38 15.25 12.38
C PRO A 91 -31.50 16.77 12.27
N GLU A 92 -31.68 17.46 13.38
CA GLU A 92 -31.73 18.92 13.43
C GLU A 92 -30.41 19.57 13.01
N SER A 93 -29.26 18.96 13.31
CA SER A 93 -27.95 19.47 12.94
C SER A 93 -27.65 19.28 11.44
N LEU A 94 -28.39 18.38 10.77
CA LEU A 94 -28.33 18.20 9.32
C LEU A 94 -29.38 19.04 8.58
N TYR A 95 -30.62 19.10 9.08
CA TYR A 95 -31.77 19.57 8.32
C TYR A 95 -32.50 20.78 8.94
N GLY A 96 -32.12 21.18 10.14
CA GLY A 96 -32.69 22.37 10.79
C GLY A 96 -32.26 23.67 10.10
N PRO A 97 -32.81 24.82 10.53
CA PRO A 97 -32.47 26.13 9.95
C PRO A 97 -30.99 26.50 10.03
N GLU A 98 -30.28 26.00 11.05
CA GLU A 98 -28.82 26.15 11.23
C GLU A 98 -28.04 24.89 10.79
N GLY A 99 -28.73 23.94 10.16
CA GLY A 99 -28.22 22.62 9.82
C GLY A 99 -27.41 22.58 8.53
N TRP A 100 -26.62 21.51 8.38
CA TRP A 100 -25.71 21.27 7.26
C TRP A 100 -26.33 21.44 5.87
N CYS A 101 -27.58 21.04 5.64
CA CYS A 101 -28.20 21.10 4.32
C CYS A 101 -28.88 22.44 4.00
N GLU A 102 -29.20 23.25 5.01
CA GLU A 102 -30.02 24.46 4.86
C GLU A 102 -29.22 25.76 5.02
N ALA A 103 -28.39 25.85 6.06
CA ALA A 103 -27.73 27.09 6.43
C ALA A 103 -26.54 27.41 5.52
N GLU A 104 -26.32 28.69 5.18
CA GLU A 104 -25.09 29.11 4.49
C GLU A 104 -23.84 28.78 5.32
N GLN A 105 -23.89 29.04 6.62
CA GLN A 105 -22.84 28.68 7.59
C GLN A 105 -23.47 27.77 8.64
N PRO A 106 -23.35 26.44 8.49
CA PRO A 106 -24.02 25.52 9.38
C PRO A 106 -23.33 25.48 10.75
N ALA A 107 -24.10 25.29 11.82
CA ALA A 107 -23.56 25.14 13.17
C ALA A 107 -22.73 23.85 13.31
N PHE A 108 -23.09 22.82 12.54
CA PHE A 108 -22.42 21.53 12.48
C PHE A 108 -21.83 21.28 11.09
N HIS A 109 -20.59 20.77 11.02
CA HIS A 109 -19.90 20.50 9.76
C HIS A 109 -19.61 19.01 9.57
N CYS A 110 -20.13 18.43 8.47
CA CYS A 110 -19.72 17.09 8.05
C CYS A 110 -18.27 17.10 7.56
N GLN A 111 -17.53 16.02 7.79
CA GLN A 111 -16.14 15.89 7.33
C GLN A 111 -16.06 15.62 5.81
N CYS A 112 -15.17 16.31 5.10
CA CYS A 112 -14.88 16.08 3.67
C CYS A 112 -13.89 14.92 3.48
N ILE A 113 -14.38 13.70 3.73
CA ILE A 113 -13.56 12.49 3.70
C ILE A 113 -13.34 11.92 2.29
N ALA A 114 -14.20 12.23 1.31
CA ALA A 114 -14.00 11.77 -0.06
C ALA A 114 -12.91 12.59 -0.78
N ASP A 115 -12.16 11.92 -1.66
CA ASP A 115 -11.10 12.54 -2.45
C ASP A 115 -11.67 13.55 -3.47
N GLY A 116 -11.01 14.70 -3.63
CA GLY A 116 -11.45 15.80 -4.50
C GLY A 116 -12.49 16.76 -3.89
N TRP A 117 -12.73 16.68 -2.58
CA TRP A 117 -13.65 17.55 -1.84
C TRP A 117 -12.95 18.22 -0.66
N GLY A 118 -13.01 19.55 -0.59
CA GLY A 118 -12.47 20.36 0.49
C GLY A 118 -13.28 21.63 0.74
N GLY A 119 -12.77 22.51 1.60
CA GLY A 119 -13.49 23.67 2.11
C GLY A 119 -14.32 23.31 3.35
N PRO A 120 -14.74 24.32 4.14
CA PRO A 120 -15.52 24.10 5.36
C PRO A 120 -16.80 23.30 5.12
N THR A 121 -17.45 23.47 3.97
CA THR A 121 -18.70 22.78 3.62
C THR A 121 -18.57 21.79 2.45
N CYS A 122 -17.34 21.34 2.17
CA CYS A 122 -16.99 20.46 1.06
C CYS A 122 -17.32 21.04 -0.33
N GLU A 123 -17.33 22.37 -0.46
CA GLU A 123 -17.66 23.08 -1.69
C GLU A 123 -16.48 23.19 -2.67
N THR A 124 -15.24 23.17 -2.17
CA THR A 124 -14.02 23.40 -2.94
C THR A 124 -13.59 22.10 -3.65
N PRO A 125 -13.65 22.01 -4.99
CA PRO A 125 -13.06 20.90 -5.71
C PRO A 125 -11.53 21.02 -5.71
N TYR A 126 -10.85 19.89 -5.60
CA TYR A 126 -9.43 19.76 -5.93
C TYR A 126 -9.18 18.47 -6.69
N GLU A 127 -7.96 18.31 -7.20
CA GLU A 127 -7.55 17.18 -8.01
C GLU A 127 -7.61 15.85 -7.25
N GLN A 128 -8.03 14.77 -7.92
CA GLN A 128 -8.18 13.47 -7.28
C GLN A 128 -6.95 12.59 -7.52
N PHE A 129 -6.78 11.54 -6.72
CA PHE A 129 -5.80 10.50 -7.04
C PHE A 129 -6.32 9.62 -8.19
N CYS A 130 -5.59 9.61 -9.32
CA CYS A 130 -5.61 8.53 -10.30
C CYS A 130 -4.19 8.01 -10.57
N PRO A 131 -4.03 6.72 -10.94
CA PRO A 131 -2.75 6.18 -11.36
C PRO A 131 -2.14 7.01 -12.49
N ASN A 132 -0.91 7.51 -12.29
CA ASN A 132 -0.16 8.31 -13.25
C ASN A 132 -0.92 9.55 -13.78
N GLN A 133 -1.90 10.01 -13.00
CA GLN A 133 -2.84 11.08 -13.34
C GLN A 133 -3.36 11.05 -14.77
N CYS A 134 -3.79 9.85 -15.19
CA CYS A 134 -4.36 9.63 -16.51
C CYS A 134 -3.42 10.07 -17.64
N ASN A 135 -2.11 10.05 -17.35
CA ASN A 135 -1.04 10.50 -18.22
C ASN A 135 -1.29 11.91 -18.81
N GLY A 136 -2.06 12.75 -18.11
CA GLY A 136 -2.50 14.07 -18.58
C GLY A 136 -3.54 14.05 -19.72
N HIS A 137 -3.99 12.88 -20.18
CA HIS A 137 -4.91 12.68 -21.30
C HIS A 137 -6.27 12.13 -20.87
N GLY A 138 -6.68 12.39 -19.64
CA GLY A 138 -7.99 11.99 -19.14
C GLY A 138 -8.40 12.71 -17.87
N GLU A 139 -9.69 12.66 -17.58
CA GLU A 139 -10.28 13.19 -16.37
C GLU A 139 -10.30 12.14 -15.26
N CYS A 140 -9.75 12.46 -14.09
CA CYS A 140 -9.74 11.55 -12.95
C CYS A 140 -11.13 11.49 -12.29
N GLN A 141 -11.61 10.26 -12.07
CA GLN A 141 -12.88 9.96 -11.42
C GLN A 141 -12.67 8.94 -10.28
N GLY A 142 -12.08 9.40 -9.19
CA GLY A 142 -11.87 8.62 -7.96
C GLY A 142 -10.96 7.40 -8.14
N GLY A 143 -9.93 7.51 -8.97
CA GLY A 143 -9.03 6.39 -9.31
C GLY A 143 -9.31 5.74 -10.68
N PHE A 144 -10.38 6.14 -11.37
CA PHE A 144 -10.65 5.76 -12.76
C PHE A 144 -10.29 6.89 -13.72
N CYS A 145 -9.56 6.58 -14.79
CA CYS A 145 -9.22 7.54 -15.82
C CYS A 145 -10.22 7.55 -16.98
N LYS A 146 -11.01 8.62 -17.08
CA LYS A 146 -11.88 8.86 -18.24
C LYS A 146 -11.06 9.53 -19.34
N CYS A 147 -10.50 8.73 -20.24
CA CYS A 147 -9.60 9.22 -21.28
C CYS A 147 -10.29 10.17 -22.28
N HIS A 148 -9.52 11.15 -22.73
CA HIS A 148 -9.89 12.04 -23.82
C HIS A 148 -9.98 11.26 -25.14
N THR A 149 -10.74 11.79 -26.10
CA THR A 149 -10.89 11.18 -27.43
C THR A 149 -9.54 10.87 -28.06
N GLY A 150 -9.38 9.64 -28.52
CA GLY A 150 -8.14 9.14 -29.15
C GLY A 150 -7.15 8.49 -28.17
N TRP A 151 -7.40 8.57 -26.86
CA TRP A 151 -6.58 7.96 -25.81
C TRP A 151 -7.36 6.86 -25.08
N TYR A 152 -6.68 5.83 -24.60
CA TYR A 152 -7.29 4.74 -23.85
C TYR A 152 -6.29 4.01 -22.92
N GLY A 153 -6.81 3.05 -22.15
CA GLY A 153 -6.06 2.31 -21.12
C GLY A 153 -6.26 2.89 -19.73
N GLN A 154 -5.78 2.17 -18.72
CA GLN A 154 -6.01 2.48 -17.29
C GLN A 154 -5.44 3.82 -16.84
N ASP A 155 -4.40 4.32 -17.54
CA ASP A 155 -3.81 5.64 -17.33
C ASP A 155 -3.81 6.49 -18.60
N CYS A 156 -4.63 6.16 -19.61
CA CYS A 156 -4.70 6.88 -20.88
C CYS A 156 -3.36 7.04 -21.63
N ALA A 157 -2.44 6.07 -21.46
CA ALA A 157 -1.16 6.05 -22.17
C ALA A 157 -1.26 5.56 -23.62
N PHE A 158 -2.28 4.76 -23.95
CA PHE A 158 -2.45 4.23 -25.30
C PHE A 158 -3.16 5.23 -26.21
N ARG A 159 -2.87 5.15 -27.52
CA ARG A 159 -3.44 6.00 -28.55
C ARG A 159 -4.11 5.16 -29.64
N THR A 160 -5.29 5.60 -30.09
CA THR A 160 -5.91 5.01 -31.28
C THR A 160 -5.07 5.33 -32.52
N ALA A 161 -5.15 4.45 -33.53
CA ALA A 161 -4.41 4.65 -34.78
C ALA A 161 -4.73 6.03 -35.40
N GLY A 162 -3.67 6.80 -35.71
CA GLY A 162 -3.80 8.14 -36.29
C GLY A 162 -3.88 9.28 -35.27
N THR A 163 -3.98 9.00 -33.96
CA THR A 163 -3.89 10.03 -32.92
C THR A 163 -2.43 10.42 -32.67
N PRO A 164 -2.01 11.66 -32.96
CA PRO A 164 -0.64 12.11 -32.68
C PRO A 164 -0.40 12.19 -31.18
N TRP A 165 0.85 12.02 -30.76
CA TRP A 165 1.22 12.30 -29.37
C TRP A 165 1.14 13.80 -29.13
N THR A 166 0.53 14.20 -28.01
CA THR A 166 0.51 15.58 -27.52
C THR A 166 0.95 15.59 -26.06
N PRO A 167 1.43 16.72 -25.52
CA PRO A 167 1.46 16.92 -24.08
C PRO A 167 0.04 16.83 -23.48
N GLY A 168 -0.06 16.44 -22.22
CA GLY A 168 -1.33 16.38 -21.51
C GLY A 168 -1.68 17.69 -20.82
N MET A 169 -2.67 17.64 -19.91
CA MET A 169 -3.12 18.80 -19.13
C MET A 169 -2.03 19.39 -18.22
N GLU A 170 -0.97 18.63 -17.92
CA GLU A 170 0.16 19.06 -17.08
C GLU A 170 1.02 20.17 -17.70
N GLU A 171 0.99 20.33 -19.02
CA GLU A 171 1.69 21.43 -19.72
C GLU A 171 0.75 22.62 -20.04
N GLY A 172 -0.49 22.59 -19.55
CA GLY A 172 -1.50 23.61 -19.81
C GLY A 172 -2.33 23.93 -18.56
N ASP A 173 -3.60 23.54 -18.58
CA ASP A 173 -4.61 23.96 -17.59
C ASP A 173 -4.36 23.45 -16.16
N ARG A 174 -3.56 22.38 -15.98
CA ARG A 174 -3.31 21.74 -14.69
C ARG A 174 -1.82 21.51 -14.42
N PRO A 175 -1.01 22.58 -14.27
CA PRO A 175 0.45 22.47 -14.16
C PRO A 175 0.92 21.69 -12.91
N TRP A 176 0.09 21.61 -11.87
CA TRP A 176 0.38 20.81 -10.66
C TRP A 176 0.45 19.29 -10.92
N LEU A 177 -0.03 18.81 -12.07
CA LEU A 177 0.06 17.39 -12.45
C LEU A 177 1.46 16.98 -12.91
N LYS A 178 2.32 17.94 -13.26
CA LYS A 178 3.64 17.69 -13.88
C LYS A 178 4.55 16.74 -13.09
N PRO A 179 4.59 16.74 -11.75
CA PRO A 179 5.37 15.77 -10.98
C PRO A 179 4.86 14.32 -11.08
N HIS A 180 3.62 14.11 -11.54
CA HIS A 180 2.92 12.83 -11.53
C HIS A 180 2.67 12.25 -12.92
N VAL A 181 2.85 13.04 -13.98
CA VAL A 181 2.66 12.59 -15.37
C VAL A 181 4.01 12.36 -16.01
N HIS A 182 4.34 11.08 -16.22
CA HIS A 182 5.59 10.73 -16.90
C HIS A 182 5.54 9.35 -17.53
N THR A 183 5.14 9.24 -18.80
CA THR A 183 5.12 7.93 -19.48
C THR A 183 6.02 7.91 -20.69
N PRO A 184 7.32 7.58 -20.55
CA PRO A 184 8.22 7.42 -21.68
C PRO A 184 7.68 6.47 -22.75
N ALA A 185 7.03 5.37 -22.31
CA ALA A 185 6.46 4.35 -23.18
C ALA A 185 5.28 4.84 -24.06
N ALA A 186 4.62 5.94 -23.70
CA ALA A 186 3.52 6.52 -24.48
C ALA A 186 4.00 7.39 -25.66
N ARG A 187 5.28 7.77 -25.65
CA ARG A 187 5.90 8.62 -26.68
C ARG A 187 6.38 7.78 -27.85
N ASP A 188 6.41 8.38 -29.04
CA ASP A 188 7.01 7.74 -30.20
C ASP A 188 8.52 7.53 -29.95
N PRO A 189 9.06 6.32 -30.18
CA PRO A 189 10.46 6.04 -29.90
C PRO A 189 11.35 6.89 -30.80
N GLN A 190 12.36 7.53 -30.20
CA GLN A 190 13.36 8.28 -30.96
C GLN A 190 14.22 7.30 -31.79
N PRO A 191 14.64 7.65 -33.02
CA PRO A 191 15.53 6.80 -33.82
C PRO A 191 16.79 6.40 -33.04
N GLY A 192 17.06 5.09 -32.93
CA GLY A 192 18.22 4.57 -32.21
C GLY A 192 18.07 4.51 -30.68
N GLN A 193 16.90 4.86 -30.13
CA GLN A 193 16.64 4.77 -28.70
C GLN A 193 16.63 3.30 -28.23
N THR A 194 17.54 2.96 -27.32
CA THR A 194 17.54 1.69 -26.60
C THR A 194 16.65 1.81 -25.37
N ARG A 195 15.73 0.87 -25.17
CA ARG A 195 14.90 0.81 -23.96
C ARG A 195 15.62 0.12 -22.82
N LYS A 196 15.35 0.57 -21.59
CA LYS A 196 15.97 0.05 -20.37
C LYS A 196 15.29 -1.26 -19.96
N ARG A 197 16.04 -2.37 -19.95
CA ARG A 197 15.52 -3.68 -19.54
C ARG A 197 15.61 -3.87 -18.02
N PRO A 198 14.73 -4.70 -17.41
CA PRO A 198 13.71 -5.52 -18.06
C PRO A 198 12.56 -4.67 -18.60
N LEU A 199 11.93 -5.13 -19.68
CA LEU A 199 10.67 -4.54 -20.17
C LEU A 199 9.49 -5.17 -19.44
N ILE A 200 8.64 -4.35 -18.84
CA ILE A 200 7.48 -4.80 -18.06
C ILE A 200 6.22 -4.32 -18.75
N TYR A 201 5.38 -5.27 -19.17
CA TYR A 201 4.02 -4.97 -19.59
C TYR A 201 3.11 -4.96 -18.36
N VAL A 202 2.38 -3.86 -18.17
CA VAL A 202 1.36 -3.76 -17.12
C VAL A 202 0.03 -4.16 -17.74
N TYR A 203 -0.64 -5.18 -17.20
CA TYR A 203 -1.93 -5.62 -17.73
C TYR A 203 -2.98 -4.50 -17.69
N GLU A 204 -3.70 -4.35 -18.79
CA GLU A 204 -4.93 -3.54 -18.88
C GLU A 204 -6.11 -4.35 -18.34
N LEU A 205 -6.13 -4.54 -17.02
CA LEU A 205 -7.22 -5.25 -16.33
C LEU A 205 -8.52 -4.44 -16.37
N PRO A 206 -9.69 -5.11 -16.35
CA PRO A 206 -10.96 -4.43 -16.13
C PRO A 206 -10.92 -3.53 -14.89
N PRO A 207 -11.50 -2.31 -14.93
CA PRO A 207 -11.48 -1.37 -13.81
C PRO A 207 -11.97 -1.93 -12.47
N PHE A 208 -12.74 -3.02 -12.52
CA PHE A 208 -13.22 -3.75 -11.35
C PHE A 208 -12.10 -4.23 -10.41
N TYR A 209 -10.92 -4.58 -10.93
CA TYR A 209 -9.84 -5.15 -10.12
C TYR A 209 -8.90 -4.12 -9.48
N ASN A 210 -9.02 -2.85 -9.87
CA ASN A 210 -8.16 -1.76 -9.38
C ASN A 210 -8.92 -0.45 -9.14
N ALA A 211 -9.45 0.21 -10.17
CA ALA A 211 -10.08 1.51 -10.07
C ALA A 211 -11.32 1.48 -9.16
N VAL A 212 -12.15 0.43 -9.24
CA VAL A 212 -13.28 0.24 -8.32
C VAL A 212 -12.82 0.19 -6.87
N MET A 213 -11.65 -0.39 -6.59
CA MET A 213 -11.12 -0.39 -5.22
C MET A 213 -10.84 1.04 -4.73
N LEU A 214 -10.15 1.85 -5.55
CA LEU A 214 -9.89 3.26 -5.22
C LEU A 214 -11.16 4.11 -5.12
N GLN A 215 -12.17 3.73 -5.87
CA GLN A 215 -13.45 4.42 -5.95
C GLN A 215 -14.37 4.17 -4.74
N TYR A 216 -14.23 3.01 -4.07
CA TYR A 216 -15.04 2.62 -2.90
C TYR A 216 -14.34 2.88 -1.55
N ARG A 217 -13.25 3.63 -1.56
CA ARG A 217 -12.54 4.05 -0.34
C ARG A 217 -13.45 4.89 0.55
N VAL A 218 -13.35 4.70 1.87
CA VAL A 218 -14.17 5.41 2.86
C VAL A 218 -13.57 6.80 3.14
N ASP A 219 -12.24 6.85 3.31
CA ASP A 219 -11.45 8.06 3.47
C ASP A 219 -10.50 8.24 2.29
N LYS A 220 -10.25 9.49 1.89
CA LYS A 220 -9.33 9.86 0.79
C LYS A 220 -7.91 9.36 0.99
N ASN A 221 -7.48 9.18 2.25
CA ASN A 221 -6.17 8.64 2.61
C ASN A 221 -6.16 7.11 2.61
N ASP A 222 -7.28 6.43 2.45
CA ASP A 222 -7.24 4.98 2.37
C ASP A 222 -6.50 4.59 1.08
N CYS A 223 -5.71 3.52 1.14
CA CYS A 223 -5.31 2.83 -0.09
C CYS A 223 -4.56 3.62 -1.16
N VAL A 224 -3.90 4.72 -0.82
CA VAL A 224 -3.08 5.50 -1.77
C VAL A 224 -1.82 5.99 -1.10
N HIS A 225 -0.75 6.15 -1.85
CA HIS A 225 0.53 6.69 -1.35
C HIS A 225 0.60 8.21 -1.40
N ARG A 226 -0.39 8.88 -2.01
CA ARG A 226 -0.52 10.34 -2.05
C ARG A 226 -1.96 10.78 -2.33
N ILE A 227 -2.25 12.02 -1.98
CA ILE A 227 -3.45 12.78 -2.35
C ILE A 227 -3.07 14.20 -2.78
N PHE A 228 -4.04 15.00 -3.21
CA PHE A 228 -3.89 16.45 -3.28
C PHE A 228 -4.64 17.14 -2.15
N ASP A 229 -4.24 18.35 -1.81
CA ASP A 229 -5.01 19.26 -0.97
C ASP A 229 -5.79 20.28 -1.80
N GLU A 230 -6.50 21.19 -1.11
CA GLU A 230 -7.35 22.22 -1.72
C GLU A 230 -6.57 23.22 -2.61
N ALA A 231 -5.26 23.32 -2.43
CA ALA A 231 -4.38 24.12 -3.28
C ALA A 231 -3.79 23.31 -4.45
N ASN A 232 -4.27 22.09 -4.66
CA ASN A 232 -3.70 21.09 -5.56
C ASN A 232 -2.22 20.79 -5.27
N ALA A 233 -1.78 20.95 -4.02
CA ALA A 233 -0.45 20.54 -3.62
C ALA A 233 -0.45 19.05 -3.24
N THR A 234 0.58 18.33 -3.66
CA THR A 234 0.73 16.91 -3.33
C THR A 234 0.94 16.72 -1.84
N ARG A 235 0.15 15.86 -1.22
CA ARG A 235 0.38 15.34 0.13
C ARG A 235 0.73 13.87 0.04
N LEU A 236 1.92 13.53 0.51
CA LEU A 236 2.33 12.13 0.62
C LEU A 236 1.55 11.49 1.75
N ASN A 237 1.09 10.27 1.53
CA ASN A 237 0.22 9.59 2.47
C ASN A 237 0.94 8.40 3.11
N ASP A 238 1.12 8.52 4.41
CA ASP A 238 1.87 7.63 5.28
C ASP A 238 0.97 6.93 6.32
N GLN A 239 -0.35 7.14 6.21
CA GLN A 239 -1.36 6.66 7.16
C GLN A 239 -1.48 5.13 7.14
N TYR A 240 -1.34 4.52 5.96
CA TYR A 240 -1.41 3.08 5.78
C TYR A 240 -0.15 2.57 5.08
N LEU A 241 0.40 1.47 5.61
CA LEU A 241 1.57 0.81 5.05
C LEU A 241 1.22 -0.20 3.95
N TYR A 242 -0.08 -0.38 3.64
CA TYR A 242 -0.59 -1.21 2.53
C TYR A 242 -0.76 -0.44 1.21
N ASN A 243 -0.26 0.79 1.15
CA ASN A 243 -0.21 1.60 -0.07
C ASN A 243 0.77 1.17 -1.19
N PRO A 244 1.64 0.12 -1.06
CA PRO A 244 2.51 -0.29 -2.17
C PRO A 244 1.78 -0.78 -3.41
N GLU A 245 0.54 -1.27 -3.33
CA GLU A 245 -0.25 -1.72 -4.49
C GLU A 245 -0.47 -0.59 -5.53
N PRO A 246 -1.13 0.52 -5.18
CA PRO A 246 -1.27 1.65 -6.10
C PRO A 246 0.03 2.42 -6.30
N GLY A 247 0.94 2.41 -5.32
CA GLY A 247 2.23 3.10 -5.44
C GLY A 247 3.16 2.44 -6.46
N LEU A 248 3.41 1.13 -6.34
CA LEU A 248 4.21 0.39 -7.32
C LEU A 248 3.54 0.40 -8.69
N HIS A 249 2.21 0.30 -8.75
CA HIS A 249 1.49 0.41 -10.01
C HIS A 249 1.74 1.77 -10.68
N GLU A 250 1.55 2.89 -9.99
CA GLU A 250 1.84 4.23 -10.53
C GLU A 250 3.32 4.37 -10.95
N MET A 251 4.25 3.87 -10.15
CA MET A 251 5.68 3.92 -10.48
C MET A 251 6.03 3.11 -11.73
N LEU A 252 5.43 1.93 -11.92
CA LEU A 252 5.59 1.14 -13.14
C LEU A 252 4.97 1.82 -14.35
N LEU A 253 3.78 2.44 -14.19
CA LEU A 253 3.16 3.23 -15.25
C LEU A 253 4.07 4.36 -15.74
N GLN A 254 4.87 4.94 -14.82
CA GLN A 254 5.79 6.04 -15.10
C GLN A 254 7.20 5.63 -15.56
N SER A 255 7.50 4.33 -15.51
CA SER A 255 8.86 3.82 -15.61
C SER A 255 9.38 3.77 -17.05
N GLU A 256 10.69 3.98 -17.22
CA GLU A 256 11.40 3.70 -18.48
C GLU A 256 11.44 2.19 -18.80
N HIS A 257 11.16 1.35 -17.80
CA HIS A 257 11.04 -0.10 -17.96
C HIS A 257 9.68 -0.54 -18.50
N ARG A 258 8.67 0.34 -18.54
CA ARG A 258 7.34 -0.01 -19.06
C ARG A 258 7.40 -0.22 -20.57
N THR A 259 6.70 -1.25 -21.05
CA THR A 259 6.32 -1.36 -22.46
C THR A 259 4.80 -1.37 -22.62
N LEU A 260 4.32 -0.81 -23.73
CA LEU A 260 2.93 -0.91 -24.18
C LEU A 260 2.73 -2.05 -25.19
N ASP A 261 3.82 -2.67 -25.67
CA ASP A 261 3.78 -3.85 -26.52
C ASP A 261 4.05 -5.11 -25.67
N PRO A 262 3.05 -5.97 -25.46
CA PRO A 262 3.22 -7.17 -24.66
C PRO A 262 4.13 -8.23 -25.33
N GLU A 263 4.37 -8.19 -26.64
CA GLU A 263 5.16 -9.23 -27.34
C GLU A 263 6.66 -9.16 -27.03
N GLU A 264 7.15 -7.99 -26.63
CA GLU A 264 8.53 -7.70 -26.28
C GLU A 264 8.79 -7.68 -24.77
N ALA A 265 7.76 -7.92 -23.95
CA ALA A 265 7.86 -7.87 -22.51
C ALA A 265 8.73 -9.01 -21.95
N ASP A 266 9.56 -8.67 -20.97
CA ASP A 266 10.32 -9.62 -20.13
C ASP A 266 9.51 -10.13 -18.94
N TYR A 267 8.56 -9.30 -18.49
CA TYR A 267 7.68 -9.57 -17.37
C TYR A 267 6.30 -8.94 -17.60
N PHE A 268 5.30 -9.53 -16.95
CA PHE A 268 3.92 -9.06 -16.93
C PHE A 268 3.51 -8.71 -15.50
N TYR A 269 3.21 -7.45 -15.21
CA TYR A 269 2.72 -7.02 -13.91
C TYR A 269 1.19 -7.08 -13.86
N ILE A 270 0.64 -7.65 -12.78
CA ILE A 270 -0.80 -7.79 -12.54
C ILE A 270 -1.24 -6.70 -11.53
N PRO A 271 -1.84 -5.57 -11.97
CA PRO A 271 -2.22 -4.47 -11.09
C PRO A 271 -3.56 -4.72 -10.38
N VAL A 272 -3.58 -5.65 -9.42
CA VAL A 272 -4.74 -5.95 -8.56
C VAL A 272 -4.56 -5.34 -7.17
N TYR A 273 -5.60 -4.71 -6.62
CA TYR A 273 -5.53 -4.01 -5.32
C TYR A 273 -6.20 -4.81 -4.19
N THR A 274 -5.61 -5.94 -3.84
CA THR A 274 -6.15 -6.86 -2.83
C THR A 274 -6.08 -6.36 -1.40
N SER A 275 -5.04 -5.62 -1.04
CA SER A 275 -4.90 -5.04 0.30
C SER A 275 -5.97 -4.00 0.51
N CYS A 276 -6.33 -3.27 -0.56
CA CYS A 276 -7.44 -2.34 -0.54
C CYS A 276 -8.80 -2.99 -0.40
N LEU A 277 -9.01 -4.10 -1.11
CA LEU A 277 -10.16 -4.93 -0.86
C LEU A 277 -10.24 -5.33 0.62
N ILE A 278 -9.18 -5.93 1.17
CA ILE A 278 -9.15 -6.41 2.56
C ILE A 278 -9.43 -5.28 3.55
N PHE A 279 -8.82 -4.12 3.34
CA PHE A 279 -9.07 -2.93 4.14
C PHE A 279 -8.79 -1.66 3.33
N PRO A 280 -9.71 -0.69 3.27
CA PRO A 280 -10.95 -0.60 4.06
C PRO A 280 -12.22 -1.08 3.34
N ILE A 281 -12.12 -1.62 2.13
CA ILE A 281 -13.26 -1.69 1.21
C ILE A 281 -14.23 -2.85 1.49
N LEU A 282 -13.76 -4.01 1.96
CA LEU A 282 -14.66 -5.14 2.19
C LEU A 282 -15.76 -4.84 3.23
N GLY A 283 -15.47 -3.91 4.15
CA GLY A 283 -16.48 -3.36 5.06
C GLY A 283 -17.30 -2.21 4.48
N ALA A 284 -16.87 -1.63 3.34
CA ALA A 284 -17.52 -0.50 2.70
C ALA A 284 -18.81 -0.91 1.97
N ASN A 285 -19.69 0.08 1.82
CA ASN A 285 -21.05 -0.16 1.37
C ASN A 285 -21.13 -0.55 -0.11
N ASP A 286 -22.00 -1.51 -0.41
CA ASP A 286 -22.34 -1.93 -1.77
C ASP A 286 -21.17 -2.33 -2.67
N PHE A 287 -20.05 -2.67 -2.04
CA PHE A 287 -18.93 -3.24 -2.74
C PHE A 287 -19.37 -4.60 -3.31
N PRO A 288 -19.13 -4.88 -4.61
CA PRO A 288 -19.45 -6.16 -5.20
C PRO A 288 -18.64 -7.24 -4.48
N PHE A 289 -19.30 -7.98 -3.59
CA PHE A 289 -18.64 -9.06 -2.85
C PHE A 289 -18.15 -10.09 -3.86
N ILE A 290 -16.83 -10.09 -4.06
CA ILE A 290 -16.14 -11.01 -4.93
C ILE A 290 -16.51 -12.43 -4.52
N HIS A 291 -16.85 -13.26 -5.52
CA HIS A 291 -17.33 -14.64 -5.42
C HIS A 291 -17.18 -15.25 -4.01
N GLY A 292 -18.15 -15.00 -3.11
CA GLY A 292 -17.98 -15.32 -1.69
C GLY A 292 -18.81 -14.50 -0.71
N GLY A 293 -19.34 -13.34 -1.10
CA GLY A 293 -20.25 -12.58 -0.23
C GLY A 293 -19.58 -12.08 1.07
N PRO A 294 -20.36 -11.57 2.03
CA PRO A 294 -19.89 -11.29 3.41
C PRO A 294 -19.50 -12.55 4.21
N ALA A 295 -19.49 -13.74 3.60
CA ALA A 295 -19.05 -15.01 4.20
C ALA A 295 -17.61 -15.40 3.83
N ALA A 296 -17.03 -14.77 2.80
CA ALA A 296 -15.60 -14.82 2.55
C ALA A 296 -14.91 -13.83 3.50
N TRP A 297 -14.12 -14.38 4.41
CA TRP A 297 -13.24 -13.59 5.28
C TRP A 297 -12.30 -12.74 4.43
N ARG A 298 -11.65 -11.73 5.00
CA ARG A 298 -11.05 -10.66 4.19
C ARG A 298 -10.01 -11.18 3.22
N THR A 299 -9.15 -12.07 3.71
CA THR A 299 -8.14 -12.78 2.92
C THR A 299 -8.75 -13.77 1.91
N HIS A 300 -9.92 -14.36 2.20
CA HIS A 300 -10.61 -15.27 1.27
C HIS A 300 -11.18 -14.50 0.08
N ALA A 301 -11.79 -13.34 0.32
CA ALA A 301 -12.31 -12.47 -0.73
C ALA A 301 -11.18 -12.01 -1.66
N ALA A 302 -10.01 -11.64 -1.09
CA ALA A 302 -8.82 -11.30 -1.86
C ALA A 302 -8.28 -12.48 -2.69
N ALA A 303 -8.24 -13.68 -2.12
CA ALA A 303 -7.87 -14.89 -2.85
C ALA A 303 -8.82 -15.18 -4.03
N ASN A 304 -10.13 -15.00 -3.83
CA ASN A 304 -11.11 -15.18 -4.89
C ASN A 304 -10.96 -14.13 -6.00
N LEU A 305 -10.63 -12.87 -5.65
CA LEU A 305 -10.33 -11.81 -6.62
C LEU A 305 -9.16 -12.20 -7.51
N MET A 306 -8.09 -12.67 -6.87
CA MET A 306 -6.88 -13.10 -7.53
C MET A 306 -7.14 -14.28 -8.50
N ILE A 307 -7.96 -15.25 -8.09
CA ILE A 307 -8.36 -16.38 -8.98
C ILE A 307 -9.19 -15.89 -10.17
N GLU A 308 -10.10 -14.94 -9.96
CA GLU A 308 -10.89 -14.34 -11.03
C GLU A 308 -9.99 -13.61 -12.04
N VAL A 309 -9.03 -12.81 -11.55
CA VAL A 309 -8.01 -12.13 -12.38
C VAL A 309 -7.18 -13.16 -13.16
N TYR A 310 -6.77 -14.26 -12.54
CA TYR A 310 -6.06 -15.35 -13.22
C TYR A 310 -6.88 -15.92 -14.39
N HIS A 311 -8.17 -16.21 -14.18
CA HIS A 311 -9.05 -16.70 -15.24
C HIS A 311 -9.32 -15.65 -16.32
N TRP A 312 -9.45 -14.38 -15.96
CA TRP A 312 -9.61 -13.29 -16.90
C TRP A 312 -8.37 -13.15 -17.79
N ILE A 313 -7.17 -13.12 -17.21
CA ILE A 313 -5.89 -13.04 -17.95
C ILE A 313 -5.79 -14.20 -18.94
N ARG A 314 -6.01 -15.44 -18.49
CA ARG A 314 -5.89 -16.63 -19.36
C ARG A 314 -6.94 -16.70 -20.46
N SER A 315 -8.12 -16.13 -20.26
CA SER A 315 -9.19 -16.11 -21.28
C SER A 315 -9.02 -14.99 -22.31
N HIS A 316 -8.27 -13.92 -22.01
CA HIS A 316 -8.11 -12.76 -22.89
C HIS A 316 -6.70 -12.62 -23.46
N HIS A 317 -5.69 -13.25 -22.85
CA HIS A 317 -4.30 -13.11 -23.24
C HIS A 317 -3.55 -14.46 -23.23
N PRO A 318 -2.63 -14.70 -24.19
CA PRO A 318 -1.87 -15.95 -24.27
C PRO A 318 -0.66 -15.99 -23.30
N TYR A 319 -0.29 -14.85 -22.71
CA TYR A 319 1.02 -14.66 -22.07
C TYR A 319 1.20 -15.48 -20.80
N TRP A 320 0.15 -15.71 -20.02
CA TRP A 320 0.24 -16.58 -18.85
C TRP A 320 0.67 -18.00 -19.24
N ASP A 321 -0.01 -18.58 -20.24
CA ASP A 321 0.22 -19.96 -20.66
C ASP A 321 1.55 -20.14 -21.41
N ARG A 322 2.12 -19.07 -21.98
CA ARG A 322 3.41 -19.07 -22.70
C ARG A 322 4.56 -19.59 -21.84
N HIS A 323 4.63 -19.19 -20.57
CA HIS A 323 5.68 -19.60 -19.63
C HIS A 323 5.13 -20.22 -18.34
N GLY A 324 3.82 -20.46 -18.29
CA GLY A 324 3.11 -20.98 -17.13
C GLY A 324 3.16 -20.03 -15.94
N GLY A 325 3.08 -18.72 -16.17
CA GLY A 325 3.08 -17.68 -15.14
C GLY A 325 4.45 -17.27 -14.60
N ARG A 326 5.56 -17.90 -15.00
CA ARG A 326 6.91 -17.65 -14.44
C ARG A 326 7.49 -16.27 -14.75
N ASP A 327 6.90 -15.56 -15.70
CA ASP A 327 7.18 -14.19 -16.10
C ASP A 327 6.15 -13.19 -15.58
N HIS A 328 5.27 -13.61 -14.67
CA HIS A 328 4.28 -12.73 -14.05
C HIS A 328 4.77 -12.23 -12.70
N LEU A 329 4.44 -10.98 -12.41
CA LEU A 329 4.70 -10.30 -11.14
C LEU A 329 3.36 -10.02 -10.46
N LEU A 330 3.23 -10.44 -9.21
CA LEU A 330 2.04 -10.23 -8.38
C LEU A 330 2.44 -9.68 -7.02
N LEU A 331 1.83 -8.57 -6.61
CA LEU A 331 2.07 -7.96 -5.30
C LEU A 331 1.06 -8.49 -4.26
N SER A 332 1.54 -8.81 -3.06
CA SER A 332 0.74 -9.26 -1.91
C SER A 332 1.31 -8.71 -0.61
N VAL A 333 0.79 -7.55 -0.18
CA VAL A 333 1.35 -6.71 0.90
C VAL A 333 0.34 -6.44 2.02
N HIS A 334 -0.60 -7.37 2.26
CA HIS A 334 -1.42 -7.36 3.47
C HIS A 334 -0.69 -8.06 4.63
N ASP A 335 -1.15 -7.88 5.88
CA ASP A 335 -0.57 -8.39 7.12
C ASP A 335 0.06 -9.79 7.06
N GLU A 336 -0.69 -10.83 6.67
CA GLU A 336 -0.19 -12.22 6.52
C GLU A 336 0.55 -12.46 5.17
N GLY A 337 1.02 -11.38 4.52
CA GLY A 337 1.87 -11.38 3.33
C GLY A 337 1.26 -12.15 2.16
N SER A 338 2.04 -13.10 1.64
CA SER A 338 1.66 -13.98 0.55
C SER A 338 0.99 -15.29 0.99
N CYS A 339 0.75 -15.51 2.28
CA CYS A 339 0.26 -16.81 2.76
C CYS A 339 -1.12 -17.21 2.20
N TRP A 340 -1.96 -16.24 1.86
CA TRP A 340 -3.29 -16.45 1.29
C TRP A 340 -3.33 -16.34 -0.24
N VAL A 341 -2.17 -16.21 -0.91
CA VAL A 341 -2.10 -16.19 -2.38
C VAL A 341 -2.48 -17.57 -2.93
N PRO A 342 -3.49 -17.65 -3.83
CA PRO A 342 -3.95 -18.90 -4.42
C PRO A 342 -2.84 -19.70 -5.13
N ALA A 343 -2.90 -21.02 -5.02
CA ALA A 343 -1.95 -21.96 -5.64
C ALA A 343 -1.81 -21.76 -7.16
N VAL A 344 -2.91 -21.44 -7.84
CA VAL A 344 -2.92 -21.19 -9.30
C VAL A 344 -2.03 -20.02 -9.73
N LEU A 345 -1.75 -19.07 -8.83
CA LEU A 345 -0.91 -17.90 -9.09
C LEU A 345 0.53 -18.05 -8.58
N ARG A 346 0.83 -19.11 -7.83
CA ARG A 346 2.18 -19.35 -7.28
C ARG A 346 3.29 -19.54 -8.30
N PRO A 347 3.05 -19.91 -9.57
CA PRO A 347 4.11 -19.84 -10.57
C PRO A 347 4.67 -18.42 -10.81
N ALA A 348 3.88 -17.37 -10.54
CA ALA A 348 4.31 -15.97 -10.63
C ALA A 348 5.35 -15.62 -9.57
N THR A 349 6.21 -14.64 -9.85
CA THR A 349 7.07 -14.04 -8.82
C THR A 349 6.19 -13.21 -7.89
N ILE A 350 6.09 -13.64 -6.63
CA ILE A 350 5.32 -12.91 -5.62
C ILE A 350 6.21 -11.84 -5.02
N LEU A 351 5.76 -10.61 -5.12
CA LEU A 351 6.31 -9.46 -4.42
C LEU A 351 5.52 -9.34 -3.11
N SER A 352 6.15 -9.60 -1.97
CA SER A 352 5.49 -9.47 -0.67
C SER A 352 6.29 -8.56 0.25
N HIS A 353 5.78 -8.23 1.42
CA HIS A 353 6.54 -7.58 2.48
C HIS A 353 6.89 -8.53 3.64
N TRP A 354 6.43 -9.79 3.59
CA TRP A 354 6.59 -10.74 4.69
C TRP A 354 7.15 -12.09 4.21
N GLY A 355 8.42 -12.35 4.55
CA GLY A 355 9.18 -13.51 4.09
C GLY A 355 8.96 -14.79 4.89
N ARG A 356 7.72 -15.19 5.17
CA ARG A 356 7.43 -16.35 6.03
C ARG A 356 7.76 -17.68 5.34
N THR A 357 8.73 -18.42 5.88
CA THR A 357 9.28 -19.66 5.30
C THR A 357 8.81 -20.95 5.98
N ASN A 358 8.22 -20.88 7.18
CA ASN A 358 7.81 -22.10 7.88
C ASN A 358 6.73 -22.88 7.12
N PHE A 359 6.83 -24.21 7.15
CA PHE A 359 5.86 -25.13 6.56
C PHE A 359 5.72 -26.41 7.42
N PRO A 360 4.51 -26.96 7.63
CA PRO A 360 3.21 -26.37 7.26
C PRO A 360 2.99 -25.04 7.99
N HIS A 361 2.26 -24.12 7.35
CA HIS A 361 1.93 -22.82 7.94
C HIS A 361 0.45 -22.75 8.32
N VAL A 362 0.18 -22.12 9.47
CA VAL A 362 -1.17 -21.75 9.90
C VAL A 362 -1.26 -20.25 10.15
N SER A 363 -2.45 -19.68 9.97
CA SER A 363 -2.65 -18.27 10.27
C SER A 363 -2.39 -18.03 11.75
N GLY A 364 -1.54 -17.05 12.05
CA GLY A 364 -1.22 -16.68 13.42
C GLY A 364 -2.00 -15.45 13.88
N THR A 365 -2.86 -14.92 13.03
CA THR A 365 -3.43 -13.59 13.19
C THR A 365 -4.21 -13.41 14.50
N GLY A 366 -4.01 -12.25 15.13
CA GLY A 366 -4.81 -11.75 16.24
C GLY A 366 -6.14 -11.14 15.79
N TYR A 367 -6.36 -10.97 14.49
CA TYR A 367 -7.59 -10.48 13.91
C TYR A 367 -8.30 -11.59 13.13
N TRP A 368 -9.26 -12.24 13.80
CA TRP A 368 -9.92 -13.44 13.26
C TRP A 368 -10.44 -13.32 11.80
N PRO A 369 -10.91 -12.15 11.30
CA PRO A 369 -11.33 -12.01 9.89
C PRO A 369 -10.21 -12.17 8.86
N ASP A 370 -8.94 -12.22 9.27
CA ASP A 370 -7.80 -12.45 8.37
C ASP A 370 -7.31 -13.90 8.36
N ASN A 371 -7.92 -14.76 9.17
CA ASN A 371 -7.44 -16.11 9.36
C ASN A 371 -7.69 -16.97 8.11
N TYR A 372 -6.70 -16.98 7.21
CA TYR A 372 -6.75 -17.70 5.94
C TYR A 372 -6.74 -19.23 6.08
N THR A 373 -6.51 -19.76 7.27
CA THR A 373 -6.55 -21.21 7.53
C THR A 373 -7.91 -21.73 7.93
N ALA A 374 -8.88 -20.87 8.21
CA ALA A 374 -10.24 -21.35 8.41
C ALA A 374 -10.90 -21.62 7.06
N ASP A 375 -11.54 -22.76 6.95
CA ASP A 375 -12.28 -23.07 5.75
C ASP A 375 -13.61 -22.32 5.70
N SER A 376 -13.96 -21.80 4.53
CA SER A 376 -15.26 -21.21 4.25
C SER A 376 -15.80 -21.84 2.99
N GLN A 377 -16.97 -22.48 3.09
CA GLN A 377 -17.65 -23.18 2.01
C GLN A 377 -18.96 -22.48 1.66
N HIS A 378 -19.22 -22.34 0.36
CA HIS A 378 -20.49 -21.83 -0.15
C HIS A 378 -20.97 -22.65 -1.35
N PRO A 379 -22.21 -23.17 -1.36
CA PRO A 379 -22.71 -24.02 -2.44
C PRO A 379 -22.58 -23.46 -3.86
N VAL A 380 -22.61 -22.13 -4.04
CA VAL A 380 -22.55 -21.49 -5.38
C VAL A 380 -21.16 -20.94 -5.71
N TRP A 381 -20.51 -20.32 -4.73
CA TRP A 381 -19.33 -19.47 -4.98
C TRP A 381 -18.02 -20.10 -4.50
N GLN A 382 -18.12 -21.07 -3.58
CA GLN A 382 -16.98 -21.72 -2.98
C GLN A 382 -17.33 -23.16 -2.56
N PRO A 383 -17.83 -24.01 -3.48
CA PRO A 383 -18.34 -25.34 -3.12
C PRO A 383 -17.22 -26.28 -2.62
N GLU A 384 -15.98 -26.03 -3.02
CA GLU A 384 -14.79 -26.82 -2.68
C GLU A 384 -14.03 -26.28 -1.45
N GLY A 385 -14.50 -25.19 -0.83
CA GLY A 385 -13.82 -24.53 0.28
C GLY A 385 -12.77 -23.50 -0.12
N HIS A 386 -12.21 -22.80 0.87
CA HIS A 386 -11.11 -21.86 0.72
C HIS A 386 -9.76 -22.54 0.81
N VAL A 387 -9.59 -23.42 1.78
CA VAL A 387 -8.27 -23.99 2.09
C VAL A 387 -7.71 -24.78 0.91
N GLY A 388 -8.56 -25.47 0.15
CA GLY A 388 -8.17 -26.18 -1.07
C GLY A 388 -7.56 -25.29 -2.17
N LYS A 389 -7.73 -23.97 -2.09
CA LYS A 389 -7.17 -23.00 -3.05
C LYS A 389 -5.74 -22.57 -2.70
N LEU A 390 -5.28 -22.74 -1.46
CA LEU A 390 -4.01 -22.18 -0.97
C LEU A 390 -2.79 -23.06 -1.25
N GLY A 391 -2.94 -24.36 -1.50
CA GLY A 391 -1.87 -25.29 -1.86
C GLY A 391 -0.88 -25.63 -0.71
N ASP A 392 0.00 -26.61 -0.96
CA ASP A 392 0.93 -27.17 0.03
C ASP A 392 2.38 -26.68 -0.20
N PHE A 393 2.68 -25.44 0.18
CA PHE A 393 4.04 -24.86 0.08
C PHE A 393 4.23 -23.72 1.10
N PRO A 394 5.47 -23.29 1.40
CA PRO A 394 5.72 -22.09 2.20
C PRO A 394 5.10 -20.83 1.60
N CYS A 395 4.78 -19.84 2.45
CA CYS A 395 4.24 -18.56 1.98
C CYS A 395 5.24 -17.81 1.08
N TYR A 396 6.53 -17.89 1.39
CA TYR A 396 7.61 -17.24 0.66
C TYR A 396 8.62 -18.27 0.15
N ASN A 397 8.94 -18.21 -1.14
CA ASN A 397 10.03 -18.98 -1.74
C ASN A 397 11.22 -18.07 -2.08
N PRO A 398 12.36 -18.14 -1.36
CA PRO A 398 13.50 -17.24 -1.59
C PRO A 398 14.17 -17.35 -2.96
N ASP A 399 14.00 -18.48 -3.66
CA ASP A 399 14.59 -18.69 -4.98
C ASP A 399 13.87 -17.90 -6.08
N LYS A 400 12.63 -17.48 -5.82
CA LYS A 400 11.74 -16.89 -6.82
C LYS A 400 11.08 -15.61 -6.33
N ASP A 401 10.53 -15.58 -5.13
CA ASP A 401 9.79 -14.43 -4.60
C ASP A 401 10.76 -13.33 -4.12
N LEU A 402 10.23 -12.12 -3.93
CA LEU A 402 10.99 -10.98 -3.42
C LEU A 402 10.24 -10.30 -2.29
N ILE A 403 10.99 -9.90 -1.26
CA ILE A 403 10.44 -9.15 -0.12
C ILE A 403 10.79 -7.67 -0.31
N LEU A 404 9.76 -6.84 -0.46
CA LEU A 404 9.87 -5.42 -0.70
C LEU A 404 9.73 -4.63 0.61
N PRO A 405 10.45 -3.50 0.74
CA PRO A 405 10.23 -2.54 1.82
C PRO A 405 8.89 -1.82 1.59
N PRO A 406 8.21 -1.36 2.66
CA PRO A 406 6.97 -0.59 2.51
C PRO A 406 7.28 0.79 1.91
N MET A 407 6.25 1.44 1.37
CA MET A 407 6.38 2.81 0.91
C MET A 407 6.24 3.77 2.09
N MET A 408 7.36 4.36 2.50
CA MET A 408 7.41 5.36 3.55
C MET A 408 7.91 6.70 2.99
N SER A 409 7.19 7.78 3.28
CA SER A 409 7.63 9.09 2.84
C SER A 409 8.88 9.56 3.61
N PRO A 410 9.75 10.37 2.98
CA PRO A 410 10.88 10.99 3.66
C PRO A 410 10.52 11.82 4.90
N HIS A 411 9.27 12.24 5.10
CA HIS A 411 8.83 12.93 6.32
C HIS A 411 8.98 12.07 7.59
N LYS A 412 9.04 10.74 7.47
CA LYS A 412 9.26 9.85 8.62
C LYS A 412 10.72 9.76 9.06
N LEU A 413 11.63 10.38 8.31
CA LEU A 413 13.09 10.29 8.47
C LEU A 413 13.67 11.63 8.95
N GLN A 414 12.97 12.29 9.88
CA GLN A 414 13.32 13.64 10.33
C GLN A 414 14.70 13.71 10.95
N GLU A 415 15.03 12.73 11.80
CA GLU A 415 16.27 12.67 12.55
C GLU A 415 17.24 11.63 11.99
N SER A 416 16.96 11.07 10.81
CA SER A 416 17.85 10.09 10.20
C SER A 416 19.11 10.78 9.65
N PRO A 417 20.32 10.37 10.08
CA PRO A 417 21.55 10.89 9.49
C PRO A 417 21.68 10.50 8.02
N LEU A 418 21.10 9.37 7.62
CA LEU A 418 21.07 8.92 6.22
C LEU A 418 20.22 9.85 5.34
N MET A 419 19.30 10.62 5.92
CA MET A 419 18.56 11.70 5.26
C MET A 419 19.14 13.09 5.58
N GLY A 420 20.44 13.16 5.83
CA GLY A 420 21.19 14.39 6.00
C GLY A 420 20.98 15.11 7.33
N ALA A 421 20.33 14.51 8.33
CA ALA A 421 20.25 15.11 9.66
C ALA A 421 21.60 15.02 10.40
N PRO A 422 21.93 15.96 11.30
CA PRO A 422 23.08 15.81 12.19
C PRO A 422 22.98 14.52 13.02
N THR A 423 24.09 13.80 13.17
CA THR A 423 24.11 12.58 13.99
C THR A 423 23.85 12.89 15.46
N ARG A 424 23.08 12.03 16.11
CA ARG A 424 22.87 12.04 17.56
C ARG A 424 23.83 11.04 18.22
N GLU A 425 24.11 11.24 19.50
CA GLU A 425 24.78 10.21 20.29
C GLU A 425 23.84 9.02 20.46
N ARG A 426 24.34 7.81 20.19
CA ARG A 426 23.58 6.56 20.33
C ARG A 426 23.74 6.01 21.75
N SER A 427 23.10 6.65 22.71
CA SER A 427 23.19 6.31 24.14
C SER A 427 22.17 5.26 24.60
N ILE A 428 21.15 4.96 23.78
CA ILE A 428 20.16 3.91 24.06
C ILE A 428 20.69 2.59 23.49
N LEU A 429 20.79 1.56 24.32
CA LEU A 429 21.32 0.27 23.88
C LEU A 429 20.33 -0.42 22.93
N GLY A 430 19.06 -0.53 23.31
CA GLY A 430 18.03 -1.22 22.51
C GLY A 430 16.68 -0.52 22.59
N PHE A 431 16.00 -0.38 21.45
CA PHE A 431 14.72 0.33 21.42
C PHE A 431 13.64 -0.35 20.57
N PHE A 432 12.43 -0.41 21.14
CA PHE A 432 11.19 -0.72 20.45
C PHE A 432 10.06 0.14 21.00
N LYS A 433 9.29 0.71 20.07
CA LYS A 433 8.00 1.34 20.36
C LYS A 433 6.96 0.89 19.34
N GLY A 434 5.84 0.33 19.78
CA GLY A 434 4.76 -0.08 18.88
C GLY A 434 3.70 -0.89 19.60
N ARG A 435 2.51 -1.01 18.98
CA ARG A 435 1.39 -1.75 19.57
C ARG A 435 1.83 -3.13 20.05
N THR A 436 1.55 -3.42 21.31
CA THR A 436 1.80 -4.72 21.91
C THR A 436 0.50 -5.49 22.07
N GLN A 437 -0.64 -4.83 22.32
CA GLN A 437 -1.93 -5.48 22.55
C GLN A 437 -1.87 -6.57 23.64
N GLN A 438 -1.62 -6.17 24.89
CA GLN A 438 -1.57 -7.10 26.05
C GLN A 438 -2.80 -8.01 26.15
N ALA A 439 -3.98 -7.52 25.77
CA ALA A 439 -5.24 -8.28 25.78
C ALA A 439 -5.42 -9.23 24.57
N ASN A 440 -4.54 -9.17 23.56
CA ASN A 440 -4.60 -10.00 22.36
C ASN A 440 -3.21 -10.56 22.00
N PRO A 441 -2.70 -11.57 22.74
CA PRO A 441 -1.38 -12.13 22.49
C PRO A 441 -1.17 -12.65 21.05
N ALA A 442 -2.23 -13.12 20.39
CA ALA A 442 -2.18 -13.59 19.01
C ALA A 442 -1.68 -12.52 18.04
N TYR A 443 -1.92 -11.23 18.31
CA TYR A 443 -1.44 -10.08 17.52
C TYR A 443 0.06 -10.12 17.23
N SER A 444 0.88 -10.77 18.06
CA SER A 444 2.32 -10.93 17.79
C SER A 444 2.85 -12.27 18.30
N ARG A 445 1.98 -13.28 18.32
CA ARG A 445 2.27 -14.63 18.83
C ARG A 445 2.87 -14.64 20.25
N GLY A 446 2.45 -13.71 21.10
CA GLY A 446 2.91 -13.58 22.49
C GLY A 446 4.27 -12.88 22.67
N THR A 447 5.02 -12.62 21.60
CA THR A 447 6.43 -12.16 21.71
C THR A 447 6.56 -10.72 22.19
N ARG A 448 5.76 -9.79 21.65
CA ARG A 448 5.79 -8.37 22.10
C ARG A 448 5.28 -8.21 23.53
N GLN A 449 4.27 -8.98 23.92
CA GLN A 449 3.70 -8.93 25.27
C GLN A 449 4.73 -9.44 26.29
N PHE A 450 5.40 -10.56 25.97
CA PHE A 450 6.48 -11.09 26.78
C PHE A 450 7.60 -10.07 27.00
N LEU A 451 8.11 -9.45 25.92
CA LEU A 451 9.21 -8.48 26.03
C LEU A 451 8.83 -7.18 26.73
N GLU A 452 7.60 -6.68 26.54
CA GLU A 452 7.14 -5.49 27.25
C GLU A 452 7.03 -5.76 28.76
N ASN A 453 6.50 -6.91 29.16
CA ASN A 453 6.41 -7.27 30.58
C ASN A 453 7.81 -7.45 31.17
N LEU A 454 8.68 -8.19 30.49
CA LEU A 454 10.05 -8.43 30.94
C LEU A 454 10.85 -7.13 31.10
N THR A 455 10.74 -6.21 30.13
CA THR A 455 11.39 -4.90 30.18
C THR A 455 10.98 -4.11 31.43
N ARG A 456 9.71 -4.19 31.83
CA ARG A 456 9.17 -3.50 33.01
C ARG A 456 9.55 -4.21 34.31
N ASP A 457 9.37 -5.53 34.35
CA ASP A 457 9.57 -6.34 35.56
C ASP A 457 11.04 -6.41 35.97
N GLU A 458 11.96 -6.42 35.00
CA GLU A 458 13.42 -6.46 35.23
C GLU A 458 14.09 -5.08 35.14
N GLY A 459 13.33 -3.98 34.99
CA GLY A 459 13.90 -2.63 35.01
C GLY A 459 14.92 -2.34 33.90
N TRP A 460 14.79 -2.97 32.72
CA TRP A 460 15.77 -2.90 31.63
C TRP A 460 16.10 -1.48 31.16
N TRP A 461 15.16 -0.54 31.28
CA TRP A 461 15.41 0.85 30.91
C TRP A 461 16.44 1.52 31.83
N ASP A 462 16.30 1.33 33.13
CA ASP A 462 17.17 1.96 34.12
C ASP A 462 18.52 1.26 34.18
N GLU A 463 18.52 -0.08 34.13
CA GLU A 463 19.76 -0.86 34.25
C GLU A 463 20.57 -0.95 32.96
N HIS A 464 19.92 -0.96 31.80
CA HIS A 464 20.56 -1.34 30.54
C HIS A 464 20.30 -0.37 29.39
N LYS A 465 19.42 0.63 29.59
CA LYS A 465 18.93 1.51 28.51
C LYS A 465 18.35 0.71 27.35
N ILE A 466 17.60 -0.35 27.69
CA ILE A 466 16.80 -1.12 26.74
C ILE A 466 15.33 -0.83 27.01
N TRP A 467 14.59 -0.40 25.99
CA TRP A 467 13.15 -0.17 26.08
C TRP A 467 12.37 -0.99 25.06
N PHE A 468 11.28 -1.60 25.53
CA PHE A 468 10.31 -2.29 24.72
C PHE A 468 8.91 -1.98 25.25
N GLY A 469 8.06 -1.32 24.46
CA GLY A 469 6.68 -1.10 24.88
C GLY A 469 5.82 -0.39 23.84
N GLU A 470 4.55 -0.20 24.18
CA GLU A 470 3.61 0.54 23.32
C GLU A 470 3.86 2.05 23.35
N HIS A 471 4.25 2.57 24.51
CA HIS A 471 4.56 3.97 24.74
C HIS A 471 6.07 4.21 24.77
N GLY A 472 6.47 5.48 24.87
CA GLY A 472 7.88 5.82 25.09
C GLY A 472 8.35 5.41 26.49
N PRO A 473 9.68 5.29 26.70
CA PRO A 473 10.24 5.05 28.02
C PRO A 473 9.82 6.13 29.03
N PRO A 474 9.70 5.78 30.33
CA PRO A 474 9.28 6.72 31.36
C PRO A 474 10.24 7.91 31.46
N GLY A 475 9.68 9.13 31.56
CA GLY A 475 10.47 10.36 31.74
C GLY A 475 11.09 10.94 30.47
N GLU A 476 10.93 10.27 29.32
CA GLU A 476 11.46 10.74 28.04
C GLU A 476 10.37 11.34 27.15
N SER A 477 10.68 12.46 26.49
CA SER A 477 9.77 13.19 25.60
C SER A 477 10.25 13.27 24.15
N LEU A 478 11.13 12.36 23.74
CA LEU A 478 11.66 12.30 22.37
C LEU A 478 10.60 11.83 21.36
N SER A 479 10.72 12.32 20.12
CA SER A 479 9.95 11.79 18.99
C SER A 479 10.39 10.37 18.63
N TYR A 480 9.57 9.65 17.86
CA TYR A 480 9.94 8.29 17.41
C TYR A 480 11.22 8.28 16.55
N SER A 481 11.40 9.28 15.68
CA SER A 481 12.60 9.42 14.84
C SER A 481 13.84 9.70 15.70
N GLU A 482 13.72 10.53 16.74
CA GLU A 482 14.81 10.80 17.69
C GLU A 482 15.21 9.54 18.47
N PHE A 483 14.26 8.74 18.95
CA PHE A 483 14.60 7.49 19.63
C PHE A 483 15.37 6.53 18.72
N LEU A 484 14.96 6.37 17.46
CA LEU A 484 15.65 5.51 16.49
C LEU A 484 17.08 6.03 16.19
N ALA A 485 17.25 7.35 16.04
CA ALA A 485 18.53 7.98 15.79
C ALA A 485 19.49 7.96 17.01
N SER A 486 18.94 7.89 18.22
CA SER A 486 19.70 7.79 19.47
C SER A 486 19.89 6.34 19.99
N SER A 487 19.47 5.32 19.23
CA SER A 487 19.60 3.91 19.64
C SER A 487 20.69 3.17 18.87
N ILE A 488 21.44 2.28 19.53
CA ILE A 488 22.40 1.38 18.87
C ILE A 488 21.65 0.28 18.12
N PHE A 489 20.75 -0.41 18.84
CA PHE A 489 19.95 -1.52 18.33
C PHE A 489 18.45 -1.17 18.34
N CYS A 490 17.72 -1.61 17.32
CA CYS A 490 16.28 -1.39 17.18
C CYS A 490 15.56 -2.70 16.88
N PHE A 491 14.61 -3.10 17.71
CA PHE A 491 13.97 -4.41 17.56
C PHE A 491 12.98 -4.45 16.39
N ALA A 492 13.19 -5.41 15.50
CA ALA A 492 12.34 -5.75 14.38
C ALA A 492 11.47 -6.97 14.73
N MET A 493 10.33 -6.70 15.36
CA MET A 493 9.39 -7.70 15.84
C MET A 493 8.17 -7.80 14.91
N MET A 494 7.66 -9.02 14.74
CA MET A 494 6.41 -9.22 14.01
C MET A 494 5.22 -8.53 14.68
N GLY A 495 4.29 -8.04 13.86
CA GLY A 495 2.97 -7.59 14.31
C GLY A 495 1.95 -8.69 14.07
N ASP A 496 0.75 -8.31 13.66
CA ASP A 496 -0.28 -9.24 13.20
C ASP A 496 0.15 -9.77 11.82
N GLY A 497 1.15 -10.65 11.78
CA GLY A 497 1.94 -10.87 10.58
C GLY A 497 3.09 -9.87 10.45
N TRP A 498 3.10 -9.05 9.39
CA TRP A 498 4.19 -8.13 9.08
C TRP A 498 4.24 -6.85 9.97
N ALA A 499 5.42 -6.22 10.07
CA ALA A 499 5.57 -4.89 10.66
C ALA A 499 6.80 -4.15 10.07
N ALA A 500 6.65 -2.85 9.81
CA ALA A 500 7.70 -1.98 9.24
C ALA A 500 8.93 -1.70 10.13
N ARG A 501 9.05 -2.36 11.29
CA ARG A 501 10.06 -2.03 12.31
C ARG A 501 11.49 -2.29 11.83
N TYR A 502 11.66 -3.27 10.96
CA TYR A 502 12.93 -3.52 10.27
C TYR A 502 13.36 -2.31 9.43
N GLU A 503 12.46 -1.77 8.61
CA GLU A 503 12.78 -0.66 7.71
C GLU A 503 12.97 0.66 8.45
N TYR A 504 12.22 0.91 9.54
CA TYR A 504 12.51 2.05 10.41
C TYR A 504 13.92 2.01 10.99
N ALA A 505 14.39 0.83 11.41
CA ALA A 505 15.75 0.65 11.93
C ALA A 505 16.80 0.92 10.84
N VAL A 506 16.67 0.25 9.70
CA VAL A 506 17.58 0.42 8.54
C VAL A 506 17.67 1.88 8.11
N LEU A 507 16.52 2.55 7.95
CA LEU A 507 16.45 3.94 7.45
C LEU A 507 16.91 4.99 8.46
N HIS A 508 17.14 4.65 9.73
CA HIS A 508 17.75 5.54 10.74
C HIS A 508 19.18 5.14 11.10
N GLY A 509 19.75 4.14 10.42
CA GLY A 509 21.08 3.61 10.74
C GLY A 509 21.14 2.93 12.11
N CYS A 510 20.00 2.51 12.66
CA CYS A 510 19.91 1.74 13.89
C CYS A 510 20.01 0.25 13.53
N ILE A 511 20.87 -0.52 14.21
CA ILE A 511 21.10 -1.94 13.87
C ILE A 511 19.79 -2.72 14.11
N PRO A 512 19.17 -3.31 13.09
CA PRO A 512 17.95 -4.08 13.27
C PRO A 512 18.25 -5.34 14.10
N VAL A 513 17.49 -5.55 15.18
CA VAL A 513 17.50 -6.79 15.95
C VAL A 513 16.26 -7.60 15.59
N ILE A 514 16.45 -8.60 14.75
CA ILE A 514 15.37 -9.42 14.19
C ILE A 514 15.04 -10.54 15.18
N ILE A 515 13.80 -10.55 15.67
CA ILE A 515 13.26 -11.60 16.55
C ILE A 515 11.98 -12.14 15.92
N GLN A 516 12.16 -12.85 14.81
CA GLN A 516 11.10 -13.42 13.99
C GLN A 516 11.59 -14.72 13.39
N ASP A 517 11.42 -15.82 14.13
CA ASP A 517 11.83 -17.14 13.65
C ASP A 517 11.04 -17.50 12.37
N ASP A 518 11.74 -18.08 11.40
CA ASP A 518 11.21 -18.46 10.08
C ASP A 518 10.58 -17.32 9.26
N VAL A 519 11.05 -16.08 9.45
CA VAL A 519 10.65 -14.91 8.66
C VAL A 519 11.89 -14.18 8.14
N GLU A 520 11.95 -14.05 6.83
CA GLU A 520 12.97 -13.24 6.14
C GLU A 520 12.51 -11.79 5.94
N MET A 521 13.49 -10.89 5.90
CA MET A 521 13.29 -9.43 5.81
C MET A 521 13.39 -8.92 4.37
N ALA A 522 13.07 -7.64 4.16
CA ALA A 522 13.17 -7.01 2.84
C ALA A 522 14.55 -7.24 2.20
N TRP A 523 14.52 -7.64 0.93
CA TRP A 523 15.68 -7.96 0.11
C TRP A 523 16.57 -9.11 0.57
N HIS A 524 16.11 -10.01 1.46
CA HIS A 524 16.93 -11.11 1.97
C HIS A 524 17.60 -11.97 0.88
N SER A 525 16.94 -12.21 -0.25
CA SER A 525 17.51 -12.97 -1.38
C SER A 525 18.55 -12.20 -2.21
N LEU A 526 18.74 -10.91 -1.94
CA LEU A 526 19.63 -10.01 -2.69
C LEU A 526 20.73 -9.36 -1.82
N LEU A 527 20.45 -9.14 -0.53
CA LEU A 527 21.33 -8.50 0.42
C LEU A 527 21.71 -9.50 1.52
N ASP A 528 22.98 -9.48 1.92
CA ASP A 528 23.47 -10.26 3.06
C ASP A 528 22.98 -9.62 4.37
N VAL A 529 21.74 -9.91 4.76
CA VAL A 529 21.08 -9.32 5.93
C VAL A 529 21.92 -9.45 7.23
N PRO A 530 22.58 -10.59 7.52
CA PRO A 530 23.52 -10.72 8.63
C PRO A 530 24.66 -9.69 8.67
N GLU A 531 25.05 -9.10 7.54
CA GLU A 531 26.14 -8.13 7.48
C GLU A 531 25.78 -6.76 8.08
N TYR A 532 24.51 -6.51 8.40
CA TYR A 532 24.05 -5.23 8.95
C TYR A 532 22.91 -5.36 9.97
N SER A 533 22.65 -6.57 10.45
CA SER A 533 21.60 -6.84 11.45
C SER A 533 22.04 -7.92 12.45
N VAL A 534 21.31 -8.03 13.54
CA VAL A 534 21.48 -9.08 14.55
C VAL A 534 20.19 -9.89 14.60
N ARG A 535 20.29 -11.22 14.58
CA ARG A 535 19.13 -12.10 14.77
C ARG A 535 19.19 -12.77 16.15
N ILE A 536 18.12 -12.66 16.92
CA ILE A 536 17.96 -13.32 18.22
C ILE A 536 16.76 -14.27 18.10
N ALA A 537 16.97 -15.55 18.42
CA ALA A 537 15.90 -16.54 18.40
C ALA A 537 14.85 -16.22 19.48
N GLN A 538 13.58 -16.53 19.23
CA GLN A 538 12.50 -16.20 20.19
C GLN A 538 12.74 -16.83 21.57
N LYS A 539 13.32 -18.03 21.62
CA LYS A 539 13.66 -18.72 22.87
C LYS A 539 14.70 -17.98 23.73
N ASP A 540 15.51 -17.11 23.12
CA ASP A 540 16.62 -16.40 23.77
C ASP A 540 16.23 -14.95 24.16
N MET A 541 14.95 -14.57 24.00
CA MET A 541 14.44 -13.24 24.33
C MET A 541 14.75 -12.77 25.75
N ALA A 542 14.77 -13.68 26.73
CA ALA A 542 15.10 -13.33 28.12
C ALA A 542 16.57 -12.92 28.31
N ARG A 543 17.44 -13.25 27.35
CA ARG A 543 18.89 -12.98 27.41
C ARG A 543 19.30 -11.79 26.55
N ILE A 544 18.35 -11.01 26.02
CA ILE A 544 18.63 -9.86 25.17
C ILE A 544 19.69 -8.90 25.78
N PRO A 545 19.62 -8.52 27.06
CA PRO A 545 20.64 -7.65 27.64
C PRO A 545 22.05 -8.24 27.63
N GLU A 546 22.18 -9.55 27.91
CA GLU A 546 23.45 -10.28 27.85
C GLU A 546 23.99 -10.31 26.42
N ILE A 547 23.13 -10.67 25.46
CA ILE A 547 23.48 -10.82 24.04
C ILE A 547 23.94 -9.49 23.45
N LEU A 548 23.17 -8.41 23.63
CA LEU A 548 23.48 -7.12 23.03
C LEU A 548 24.75 -6.50 23.62
N LYS A 549 25.00 -6.67 24.92
CA LYS A 549 26.24 -6.20 25.57
C LYS A 549 27.48 -7.00 25.20
N ALA A 550 27.32 -8.24 24.76
CA ALA A 550 28.42 -9.09 24.32
C ALA A 550 28.93 -8.71 22.91
N ILE A 551 28.16 -7.97 22.13
CA ILE A 551 28.58 -7.49 20.80
C ILE A 551 29.64 -6.41 20.99
N LYS A 552 30.80 -6.63 20.37
CA LYS A 552 31.95 -5.74 20.52
C LYS A 552 31.76 -4.42 19.76
N PRO A 553 32.40 -3.32 20.21
CA PRO A 553 32.28 -2.02 19.54
C PRO A 553 32.69 -2.02 18.06
N ASP A 554 33.73 -2.76 17.68
CA ASP A 554 34.18 -2.89 16.29
C ASP A 554 33.14 -3.58 15.40
N GLU A 555 32.42 -4.55 15.95
CA GLU A 555 31.31 -5.21 15.26
C GLU A 555 30.10 -4.29 15.10
N ILE A 556 29.78 -3.48 16.12
CA ILE A 556 28.72 -2.45 16.03
C ILE A 556 29.04 -1.45 14.93
N GLU A 557 30.28 -0.97 14.86
CA GLU A 557 30.73 -0.03 13.83
C GLU A 557 30.64 -0.66 12.43
N ARG A 558 31.04 -1.93 12.29
CA ARG A 558 30.91 -2.68 11.03
C ARG A 558 29.46 -2.76 10.56
N LEU A 559 28.54 -3.16 11.43
CA LEU A 559 27.12 -3.28 11.13
C LEU A 559 26.51 -1.92 10.73
N GLN A 560 26.82 -0.85 11.46
CA GLN A 560 26.36 0.51 11.14
C GLN A 560 26.95 1.04 9.82
N SER A 561 28.22 0.76 9.54
CA SER A 561 28.86 1.10 8.26
C SER A 561 28.16 0.41 7.09
N ASN A 562 27.81 -0.87 7.25
CA ASN A 562 27.10 -1.62 6.23
C ASN A 562 25.66 -1.11 6.03
N LEU A 563 24.96 -0.68 7.09
CA LEU A 563 23.67 0.03 6.96
C LEU A 563 23.79 1.26 6.05
N GLY A 564 24.85 2.05 6.23
CA GLY A 564 25.14 3.23 5.40
C GLY A 564 25.30 2.93 3.90
N LYS A 565 25.54 1.66 3.52
CA LYS A 565 25.67 1.22 2.12
C LYS A 565 24.35 0.74 1.53
N VAL A 566 23.47 0.12 2.32
CA VAL A 566 22.28 -0.59 1.83
C VAL A 566 20.95 0.16 2.00
N TRP A 567 20.92 1.18 2.85
CA TRP A 567 19.67 1.85 3.25
C TRP A 567 18.87 2.45 2.08
N ARG A 568 19.53 2.98 1.03
CA ARG A 568 18.84 3.59 -0.14
C ARG A 568 17.90 2.60 -0.84
N ARG A 569 18.28 1.31 -0.85
CA ARG A 569 17.46 0.22 -1.40
C ARG A 569 16.14 0.01 -0.64
N HIS A 570 15.98 0.64 0.52
CA HIS A 570 14.78 0.57 1.35
C HIS A 570 13.89 1.82 1.21
N MET A 571 14.19 2.71 0.27
CA MET A 571 13.41 3.92 -0.03
C MET A 571 12.83 3.88 -1.43
N TRP A 572 11.71 4.56 -1.65
CA TRP A 572 11.04 4.64 -2.96
C TRP A 572 11.21 6.03 -3.60
N THR A 573 12.40 6.61 -3.48
CA THR A 573 12.70 8.00 -3.90
C THR A 573 12.90 8.18 -5.40
N GLY A 574 12.94 7.09 -6.17
CA GLY A 574 12.77 7.11 -7.63
C GLY A 574 11.37 7.55 -8.05
N TYR A 575 10.38 7.46 -7.16
CA TYR A 575 9.11 8.16 -7.35
C TYR A 575 9.32 9.67 -7.17
N ARG A 576 9.07 10.45 -8.23
CA ARG A 576 9.48 11.86 -8.32
C ARG A 576 9.08 12.72 -7.11
N PRO A 577 7.82 12.69 -6.61
CA PRO A 577 7.45 13.46 -5.43
C PRO A 577 8.22 13.06 -4.16
N TYR A 578 8.56 11.77 -4.00
CA TYR A 578 9.40 11.32 -2.87
C TYR A 578 10.84 11.81 -3.06
N GLY A 579 11.38 11.71 -4.28
CA GLY A 579 12.72 12.21 -4.61
C GLY A 579 12.87 13.72 -4.44
N GLU A 580 11.89 14.52 -4.87
CA GLU A 580 11.87 15.97 -4.66
C GLU A 580 11.85 16.36 -3.19
N LEU A 581 11.02 15.66 -2.38
CA LEU A 581 11.01 15.88 -0.94
C LEU A 581 12.34 15.50 -0.31
N ALA A 582 12.93 14.36 -0.71
CA ALA A 582 14.23 13.93 -0.23
C ALA A 582 15.30 14.99 -0.53
N ARG A 583 15.37 15.52 -1.76
CA ARG A 583 16.29 16.62 -2.12
C ARG A 583 16.08 17.86 -1.24
N LYS A 584 14.82 18.31 -1.08
CA LYS A 584 14.50 19.45 -0.21
C LYS A 584 14.97 19.25 1.24
N LEU A 585 14.79 18.06 1.79
CA LEU A 585 15.27 17.74 3.14
C LEU A 585 16.79 17.79 3.22
N LEU A 586 17.50 17.19 2.26
CA LEU A 586 18.97 17.21 2.21
C LEU A 586 19.49 18.65 2.11
N ASP A 587 18.93 19.45 1.21
CA ASP A 587 19.33 20.85 1.00
C ASP A 587 19.09 21.69 2.26
N SER A 588 17.92 21.53 2.90
CA SER A 588 17.57 22.27 4.13
C SER A 588 18.47 21.96 5.33
N ARG A 589 19.14 20.80 5.33
CA ARG A 589 19.97 20.33 6.45
C ARG A 589 21.46 20.49 6.21
N ARG A 590 21.87 20.70 4.96
CA ARG A 590 23.27 20.66 4.52
C ARG A 590 24.20 21.50 5.40
N GLU A 591 23.87 22.77 5.61
CA GLU A 591 24.70 23.69 6.40
C GLU A 591 24.83 23.25 7.86
N ALA A 592 23.70 22.94 8.51
CA ALA A 592 23.68 22.53 9.92
C ALA A 592 24.46 21.23 10.12
N THR A 593 24.34 20.28 9.19
CA THR A 593 25.02 18.99 9.25
C THR A 593 26.52 19.11 8.97
N GLN A 594 26.95 19.98 8.05
CA GLN A 594 28.38 20.23 7.79
C GLN A 594 29.09 20.93 8.96
N GLN A 595 28.37 21.73 9.75
CA GLN A 595 28.91 22.40 10.94
C GLN A 595 28.88 21.52 12.19
N ALA A 596 28.07 20.46 12.19
CA ALA A 596 27.93 19.56 13.33
C ALA A 596 29.08 18.54 13.39
N GLU A 597 29.49 18.20 14.62
CA GLU A 597 30.37 17.08 14.87
C GLU A 597 29.64 15.75 14.61
N VAL A 598 30.33 14.80 13.97
CA VAL A 598 29.82 13.44 13.77
C VAL A 598 29.94 12.67 15.09
N LYS A 599 28.80 12.39 15.72
CA LYS A 599 28.70 11.76 17.06
C LYS A 599 28.52 10.24 17.02
N SER A 600 28.09 9.69 15.89
CA SER A 600 27.82 8.25 15.74
C SER A 600 27.84 7.83 14.27
N GLN A 601 27.91 6.52 14.02
CA GLN A 601 27.71 5.94 12.70
C GLN A 601 26.24 5.51 12.50
N PRO A 602 25.77 5.38 11.24
CA PRO A 602 26.43 5.85 10.03
C PRO A 602 26.51 7.39 10.00
N ALA A 603 27.61 7.91 9.45
CA ALA A 603 27.79 9.35 9.23
C ALA A 603 26.68 9.91 8.32
N PRO A 604 26.38 11.22 8.40
CA PRO A 604 25.34 11.82 7.57
C PRO A 604 25.60 11.67 6.08
N ALA A 605 24.57 11.33 5.31
CA ALA A 605 24.63 11.30 3.85
C ALA A 605 24.06 12.60 3.27
N LEU A 606 24.90 13.40 2.61
CA LEU A 606 24.52 14.68 2.00
C LEU A 606 24.64 14.70 0.47
N ASP A 607 25.49 13.84 -0.10
CA ASP A 607 25.87 13.89 -1.51
C ASP A 607 25.48 12.59 -2.22
N TYR A 608 24.18 12.42 -2.46
CA TYR A 608 23.63 11.35 -3.29
C TYR A 608 22.43 11.87 -4.08
N ASP A 609 22.12 11.26 -5.23
CA ASP A 609 20.87 11.53 -5.94
C ASP A 609 19.77 10.61 -5.39
N PRO A 610 18.68 11.15 -4.81
CA PRO A 610 17.55 10.34 -4.35
C PRO A 610 16.87 9.53 -5.45
N ALA A 611 17.09 9.85 -6.73
CA ALA A 611 16.55 9.06 -7.84
C ALA A 611 17.33 7.76 -8.13
N GLU A 612 18.48 7.52 -7.50
CA GLU A 612 19.36 6.38 -7.77
C GLU A 612 19.43 5.37 -6.62
N ASP A 613 19.61 4.09 -6.97
CA ASP A 613 19.74 2.92 -6.06
C ASP A 613 18.62 2.78 -5.02
N ASP A 614 17.42 3.22 -5.39
CA ASP A 614 16.23 3.08 -4.56
C ASP A 614 15.64 1.65 -4.64
N ALA A 615 14.51 1.44 -3.99
CA ALA A 615 13.77 0.18 -3.97
C ALA A 615 13.27 -0.24 -5.36
N LEU A 616 12.83 0.71 -6.20
CA LEU A 616 12.42 0.40 -7.57
C LEU A 616 13.62 -0.03 -8.42
N ALA A 617 14.74 0.70 -8.33
CA ALA A 617 15.97 0.33 -9.01
C ALA A 617 16.46 -1.06 -8.58
N THR A 618 16.38 -1.37 -7.28
CA THR A 618 16.72 -2.70 -6.73
C THR A 618 15.82 -3.79 -7.29
N LEU A 619 14.50 -3.56 -7.37
CA LEU A 619 13.57 -4.48 -8.00
C LEU A 619 13.93 -4.71 -9.48
N MET A 620 14.19 -3.64 -10.24
CA MET A 620 14.53 -3.76 -11.66
C MET A 620 15.85 -4.51 -11.88
N GLN A 621 16.86 -4.27 -11.04
CA GLN A 621 18.14 -5.00 -11.08
C GLN A 621 17.92 -6.51 -10.81
N ALA A 622 17.12 -6.85 -9.80
CA ALA A 622 16.81 -8.24 -9.45
C ALA A 622 16.07 -8.97 -10.59
N LEU A 623 15.09 -8.29 -11.18
CA LEU A 623 14.34 -8.83 -12.32
C LEU A 623 15.22 -8.97 -13.56
N TYR A 624 16.08 -7.99 -13.86
CA TYR A 624 17.00 -8.04 -14.99
C TYR A 624 17.92 -9.25 -14.92
N ALA A 625 18.54 -9.51 -13.75
CA ALA A 625 19.44 -10.64 -13.55
C ALA A 625 18.77 -11.98 -13.89
N ARG A 626 17.47 -12.12 -13.60
CA ARG A 626 16.67 -13.33 -13.87
C ARG A 626 16.15 -13.43 -15.30
N VAL A 627 16.19 -12.35 -16.10
CA VAL A 627 15.87 -12.43 -17.54
C VAL A 627 16.91 -13.28 -18.26
N GLU A 628 18.19 -13.06 -17.97
CA GLU A 628 19.30 -13.77 -18.61
C GLU A 628 19.28 -15.27 -18.26
N GLU A 629 19.02 -15.61 -16.99
CA GLU A 629 18.88 -16.99 -16.52
C GLU A 629 17.75 -17.75 -17.24
N ARG A 630 16.57 -17.13 -17.39
CA ARG A 630 15.43 -17.74 -18.10
C ARG A 630 15.72 -17.88 -19.60
N GLY A 631 16.43 -16.92 -20.19
CA GLY A 631 16.91 -17.00 -21.57
C GLY A 631 17.89 -18.15 -21.80
N ALA A 632 18.85 -18.36 -20.89
CA ALA A 632 19.82 -19.44 -20.96
C ALA A 632 19.17 -20.82 -20.79
N HIS A 633 18.22 -20.97 -19.86
CA HIS A 633 17.51 -22.22 -19.63
C HIS A 633 16.59 -22.62 -20.81
N ALA A 634 16.00 -21.64 -21.49
CA ALA A 634 15.24 -21.88 -22.73
C ALA A 634 16.12 -22.38 -23.89
N ILE A 635 17.39 -22.00 -23.95
CA ILE A 635 18.36 -22.47 -24.95
C ILE A 635 18.78 -23.92 -24.64
N GLU A 636 19.00 -24.26 -23.37
CA GLU A 636 19.34 -25.63 -22.96
C GLU A 636 18.20 -26.62 -23.21
N LEU A 637 16.95 -26.25 -22.90
CA LEU A 637 15.78 -27.09 -23.20
C LEU A 637 15.57 -27.31 -24.71
N ARG A 638 15.87 -26.30 -25.54
CA ARG A 638 15.86 -26.46 -27.01
C ARG A 638 16.99 -27.38 -27.49
N ARG A 639 18.18 -27.29 -26.91
CA ARG A 639 19.31 -28.17 -27.23
C ARG A 639 19.10 -29.63 -26.77
N GLY A 640 18.42 -29.84 -25.64
CA GLY A 640 18.04 -31.17 -25.14
C GLY A 640 16.85 -31.79 -25.90
N GLY A 641 15.97 -30.96 -26.48
CA GLY A 641 14.86 -31.42 -27.33
C GLY A 641 15.32 -31.93 -28.71
N ASP A 642 16.37 -31.35 -29.27
CA ASP A 642 16.96 -31.77 -30.55
C ASP A 642 17.84 -33.03 -30.43
N SER A 643 18.36 -33.35 -29.24
CA SER A 643 19.07 -34.62 -29.00
C SER A 643 18.13 -35.81 -28.75
N ALA A 644 16.85 -35.55 -28.45
CA ALA A 644 15.82 -36.59 -28.31
C ALA A 644 15.08 -36.90 -29.64
N ARG A 645 15.48 -36.28 -30.76
CA ARG A 645 14.92 -36.51 -32.11
C ARG A 645 15.96 -37.00 -33.13
N ARG A 646 16.98 -37.74 -32.70
CA ARG A 646 17.85 -38.52 -33.61
C ARG A 646 17.86 -39.99 -33.25
#